data_AF-A0A7X8X6A4-F1
#
_entry.id   AF-A0A7X8X6A4-F1
#
_cell.length_a   1.000
_cell.length_b   1.000
_cell.length_c   1.000
_cell.angle_alpha   90.00
_cell.angle_beta   90.00
_cell.angle_gamma   90.00
#
_symmetry.space_group_name_H-M   'P 1'
#
loop_
_entity.id
_entity.type
_entity.pdbx_description
1 polymer ?
#
loop_
_entity_poly.entity_id
_entity_poly.type
_entity_poly.pdbx_seq_one_letter_code
_entity_poly.pdbx_strand_id
1 'polypeptide(L)'
;MGLISQHSIDDVIRANDIVDVVSRYVRLEKKSGINLFGLCPFHDEKTPSFSVVPSKQIFYCFGCHKGGNVIKFIQEIEHLSYPEAIRLLADQAGVVLDEDESDGQWKIKRERRQQALAALLEAGRYYYSMLESQEGRSARDYLARRGVDRVIYRTFGLGFAPDRWDDLFQHLKSKGFDESAMTDAGLIRRSIKDTWIDFFRGRVMFPVIDAQGRILAFGGRRIGDDGPKYINSPETLVYQKGKHLFGWPQAQRARSEEMIVVEGYMDVIALARADVKNAVAPLGTALTPYQAQLLGRTARRVLILFDSDRAGTEAALRAHEILRQAKVSVRFVLLDGAKDPDDYLNRFGKGRLVAALAESLDVTGYRLALLEQEQKEIPLLPVNETRNRALSVLAEEPDGVTREIYARRLGERWRLSPKTILEEVERRRTQRRDDDKMNAKAEGYRDSRLPKGEMRLRQRQLQIQKSEENHAINLLALLVTTPSLIKEQPRIDEAMLEGFSISSSVRNMLLSENTRMPLQQADFSPGVLRKLASSVIDSANEGTLTTATFLSRVDQLDVQREYTETELDAQRDDTGTEEDDIAEDIELLRRMFLRAIRTFDKMRMNTEKKRRLYKRELMTMRAERWENNASILNDRGYEMEISGQKENANRVYSKAAELIMAAQIMRTILQGEQ
;
A
#
# COMPACT_ATOMS: atom_id res chain seq x y z
N MET A 1 -3.97 -27.84 7.70
CA MET A 1 -4.20 -27.38 9.09
C MET A 1 -4.33 -28.64 9.90
N GLY A 2 -3.50 -28.82 10.93
CA GLY A 2 -3.62 -29.98 11.81
C GLY A 2 -5.04 -30.06 12.37
N LEU A 3 -5.64 -31.24 12.27
CA LEU A 3 -6.94 -31.52 12.86
C LEU A 3 -6.74 -31.57 14.38
N ILE A 4 -7.41 -30.68 15.11
CA ILE A 4 -7.59 -30.86 16.55
C ILE A 4 -8.46 -32.10 16.68
N SER A 5 -8.02 -33.11 17.44
CA SER A 5 -8.76 -34.36 17.54
C SER A 5 -10.18 -34.08 18.03
N GLN A 6 -11.16 -34.84 17.52
CA GLN A 6 -12.55 -34.67 17.95
C GLN A 6 -12.67 -34.85 19.47
N HIS A 7 -11.85 -35.74 20.05
CA HIS A 7 -11.77 -35.96 21.49
C HIS A 7 -11.35 -34.70 22.26
N SER A 8 -10.30 -34.00 21.80
CA SER A 8 -9.86 -32.72 22.37
C SER A 8 -10.90 -31.62 22.25
N ILE A 9 -11.60 -31.55 21.13
CA ILE A 9 -12.71 -30.59 20.95
C ILE A 9 -13.80 -30.88 21.98
N ASP A 10 -14.15 -32.15 22.17
CA ASP A 10 -15.16 -32.57 23.13
C ASP A 10 -14.72 -32.34 24.58
N ASP A 11 -13.43 -32.50 24.90
CA ASP A 11 -12.86 -32.18 26.22
C ASP A 11 -12.90 -30.69 26.50
N VAL A 12 -12.55 -29.85 25.52
CA VAL A 12 -12.67 -28.39 25.64
C VAL A 12 -14.11 -27.96 25.84
N ILE A 13 -15.06 -28.53 25.10
CA ILE A 13 -16.49 -28.24 25.28
C ILE A 13 -16.94 -28.67 26.68
N ARG A 14 -16.52 -29.86 27.15
CA ARG A 14 -16.89 -30.37 28.49
C ARG A 14 -16.30 -29.56 29.64
N ALA A 15 -15.09 -29.05 29.48
CA ALA A 15 -14.40 -28.28 30.52
C ALA A 15 -14.86 -26.82 30.62
N ASN A 16 -15.65 -26.34 29.65
CA ASN A 16 -16.09 -24.96 29.57
C ASN A 16 -17.62 -24.87 29.59
N ASP A 17 -18.20 -24.73 30.79
CA ASP A 17 -19.64 -24.50 30.92
C ASP A 17 -20.04 -23.18 30.26
N ILE A 18 -21.06 -23.25 29.39
CA ILE A 18 -21.48 -22.09 28.62
C ILE A 18 -22.02 -20.95 29.48
N VAL A 19 -22.65 -21.25 30.62
CA VAL A 19 -23.15 -20.22 31.55
C VAL A 19 -21.97 -19.47 32.14
N ASP A 20 -20.94 -20.18 32.59
CA ASP A 20 -19.75 -19.58 33.19
C ASP A 20 -18.98 -18.74 32.18
N VAL A 21 -18.81 -19.24 30.95
CA VAL A 21 -18.11 -18.51 29.90
C VAL A 21 -18.89 -17.27 29.49
N VAL A 22 -20.19 -17.38 29.21
CA VAL A 22 -21.01 -16.24 28.80
C VAL A 22 -21.15 -15.20 29.91
N SER A 23 -21.27 -15.62 31.17
CA SER A 23 -21.47 -14.71 32.32
C SER A 23 -20.30 -13.75 32.55
N ARG A 24 -19.12 -14.05 31.98
CA ARG A 24 -17.97 -13.13 31.95
C ARG A 24 -18.20 -11.90 31.07
N TYR A 25 -19.07 -12.03 30.07
CA TYR A 25 -19.33 -10.99 29.06
C TYR A 25 -20.72 -10.37 29.21
N VAL A 26 -21.72 -11.16 29.61
CA VAL A 26 -23.13 -10.76 29.64
C VAL A 26 -23.69 -11.02 31.02
N ARG A 27 -24.35 -10.03 31.61
CA ARG A 27 -25.13 -10.23 32.82
C ARG A 27 -26.38 -11.05 32.48
N LEU A 28 -26.43 -12.27 32.98
CA LEU A 28 -27.53 -13.21 32.77
C LEU A 28 -28.46 -13.25 33.99
N GLU A 29 -29.77 -13.18 33.76
CA GLU A 29 -30.80 -13.21 34.78
C GLU A 29 -31.88 -14.27 34.45
N LYS A 30 -32.43 -14.90 35.49
CA LYS A 30 -33.58 -15.81 35.33
C LYS A 30 -34.85 -14.97 35.23
N LYS A 31 -35.44 -14.92 34.03
CA LYS A 31 -36.74 -14.26 33.82
C LYS A 31 -37.93 -15.20 34.01
N SER A 32 -37.84 -16.43 33.47
CA SER A 32 -38.83 -17.51 33.67
C SER A 32 -38.28 -18.82 33.11
N GLY A 33 -38.51 -19.95 33.79
CA GLY A 33 -38.03 -21.27 33.38
C GLY A 33 -36.54 -21.53 33.67
N ILE A 34 -35.97 -22.53 32.99
CA ILE A 34 -34.60 -23.04 33.23
C ILE A 34 -33.54 -22.22 32.46
N ASN A 35 -33.97 -21.42 31.47
CA ASN A 35 -33.07 -20.61 30.64
C ASN A 35 -32.67 -19.31 31.33
N LEU A 36 -31.49 -18.81 30.98
CA LEU A 36 -30.96 -17.54 31.45
C LEU A 36 -31.03 -16.51 30.32
N PHE A 37 -31.38 -15.27 30.65
CA PHE A 37 -31.56 -14.21 29.66
C PHE A 37 -30.69 -12.98 29.97
N GLY A 38 -30.16 -12.34 28.92
CA GLY A 38 -29.39 -11.11 29.00
C GLY A 38 -29.56 -10.23 27.77
N LEU A 39 -28.92 -9.07 27.76
CA LEU A 39 -28.77 -8.27 26.54
C LEU A 39 -27.75 -8.94 25.63
N CYS A 40 -28.03 -8.98 24.33
CA CYS A 40 -27.15 -9.61 23.37
C CYS A 40 -25.82 -8.85 23.25
N PRO A 41 -24.67 -9.54 23.33
CA PRO A 41 -23.37 -8.89 23.18
C PRO A 41 -22.99 -8.66 21.71
N PHE A 42 -23.79 -9.17 20.76
CA PHE A 42 -23.46 -9.16 19.33
C PHE A 42 -24.23 -8.12 18.52
N HIS A 43 -25.23 -7.49 19.11
CA HIS A 43 -25.99 -6.40 18.51
C HIS A 43 -26.64 -5.60 19.64
N ASP A 44 -26.99 -4.37 19.35
CA ASP A 44 -27.49 -3.43 20.34
C ASP A 44 -29.01 -3.53 20.46
N GLU A 45 -29.47 -3.75 21.68
CA GLU A 45 -30.89 -3.92 22.01
C GLU A 45 -31.18 -3.38 23.41
N LYS A 46 -32.43 -2.94 23.63
CA LYS A 46 -32.88 -2.46 24.95
C LYS A 46 -33.62 -3.53 25.75
N THR A 47 -34.08 -4.58 25.09
CA THR A 47 -34.84 -5.68 25.69
C THR A 47 -34.02 -6.96 25.62
N PRO A 48 -33.80 -7.67 26.75
CA PRO A 48 -33.04 -8.92 26.76
C PRO A 48 -33.62 -9.97 25.79
N SER A 49 -32.90 -10.24 24.69
CA SER A 49 -33.26 -11.30 23.73
C SER A 49 -32.20 -12.40 23.64
N PHE A 50 -31.10 -12.27 24.38
CA PHE A 50 -30.04 -13.26 24.43
C PHE A 50 -30.35 -14.35 25.45
N SER A 51 -30.60 -15.57 24.99
CA SER A 51 -30.92 -16.72 25.82
C SER A 51 -29.74 -17.69 25.89
N VAL A 52 -29.40 -18.13 27.10
CA VAL A 52 -28.49 -19.25 27.36
C VAL A 52 -29.31 -20.41 27.92
N VAL A 53 -29.12 -21.60 27.37
CA VAL A 53 -29.82 -22.82 27.76
C VAL A 53 -28.82 -23.78 28.42
N PRO A 54 -28.70 -23.78 29.77
CA PRO A 54 -27.66 -24.54 30.48
C PRO A 54 -27.71 -26.04 30.18
N SER A 55 -28.92 -26.62 30.13
CA SER A 55 -29.12 -28.05 29.87
C SER A 55 -28.68 -28.50 28.48
N LYS A 56 -28.61 -27.58 27.52
CA LYS A 56 -28.21 -27.85 26.14
C LYS A 56 -26.81 -27.33 25.81
N GLN A 57 -26.16 -26.61 26.72
CA GLN A 57 -24.87 -25.97 26.50
C GLN A 57 -24.82 -25.10 25.22
N ILE A 58 -25.90 -24.35 24.96
CA ILE A 58 -26.03 -23.46 23.80
C ILE A 58 -26.54 -22.08 24.19
N PHE A 59 -26.21 -21.09 23.36
CA PHE A 59 -26.82 -19.77 23.38
C PHE A 59 -27.62 -19.54 22.08
N TYR A 60 -28.61 -18.66 22.16
CA TYR A 60 -29.34 -18.16 21.01
C TYR A 60 -29.87 -16.76 21.30
N CYS A 61 -29.71 -15.85 20.35
CA CYS A 61 -30.29 -14.52 20.40
C CYS A 61 -31.53 -14.42 19.50
N PHE A 62 -32.67 -14.05 20.08
CA PHE A 62 -33.92 -13.87 19.36
C PHE A 62 -33.97 -12.59 18.51
N GLY A 63 -33.11 -11.59 18.80
CA GLY A 63 -33.01 -10.36 18.02
C GLY A 63 -32.14 -10.49 16.76
N CYS A 64 -30.92 -11.02 16.89
CA CYS A 64 -29.96 -11.12 15.78
C CYS A 64 -29.77 -12.53 15.20
N HIS A 65 -30.51 -13.53 15.71
CA HIS A 65 -30.48 -14.93 15.28
C HIS A 65 -29.13 -15.66 15.42
N LYS A 66 -28.13 -15.05 16.05
CA LYS A 66 -26.87 -15.74 16.36
C LYS A 66 -27.10 -16.80 17.43
N GLY A 67 -26.53 -17.98 17.23
CA GLY A 67 -26.58 -19.07 18.20
C GLY A 67 -25.49 -20.10 17.95
N GLY A 68 -25.21 -20.90 18.98
CA GLY A 68 -24.19 -21.95 18.93
C GLY A 68 -23.77 -22.41 20.31
N ASN A 69 -22.72 -23.24 20.35
CA ASN A 69 -22.08 -23.71 21.57
C ASN A 69 -21.07 -22.68 22.12
N VAL A 70 -20.38 -23.04 23.21
CA VAL A 70 -19.37 -22.20 23.87
C VAL A 70 -18.23 -21.78 22.94
N ILE A 71 -17.78 -22.65 22.02
CA ILE A 71 -16.76 -22.33 21.02
C ILE A 71 -17.29 -21.24 20.08
N LYS A 72 -18.49 -21.43 19.52
CA LYS A 72 -19.10 -20.45 18.63
C LYS A 72 -19.31 -19.11 19.30
N PHE A 73 -19.66 -19.10 20.58
CA PHE A 73 -19.77 -17.87 21.37
C PHE A 73 -18.43 -17.11 21.41
N ILE A 74 -17.33 -17.81 21.75
CA ILE A 74 -15.99 -17.24 21.79
C ILE A 74 -15.51 -16.77 20.41
N GLN A 75 -15.76 -17.53 19.35
CA GLN A 75 -15.44 -17.10 17.99
C GLN A 75 -16.08 -15.76 17.64
N GLU A 76 -17.34 -15.57 18.03
CA GLU A 76 -18.10 -14.35 17.72
C GLU A 76 -17.67 -13.18 18.60
N ILE A 77 -17.44 -13.39 19.91
CA ILE A 77 -17.16 -12.32 20.88
C ILE A 77 -15.68 -11.88 20.88
N GLU A 78 -14.75 -12.82 20.67
CA GLU A 78 -13.30 -12.55 20.62
C GLU A 78 -12.77 -12.45 19.17
N HIS A 79 -13.66 -12.59 18.19
CA HIS A 79 -13.33 -12.53 16.75
C HIS A 79 -12.26 -13.54 16.30
N LEU A 80 -12.29 -14.74 16.89
CA LEU A 80 -11.32 -15.81 16.64
C LEU A 80 -11.81 -16.80 15.57
N SER A 81 -10.87 -17.39 14.83
CA SER A 81 -11.16 -18.56 14.01
C SER A 81 -11.51 -19.78 14.89
N TYR A 82 -12.13 -20.81 14.30
CA TYR A 82 -12.57 -22.01 15.04
C TYR A 82 -11.43 -22.67 15.84
N PRO A 83 -10.24 -22.91 15.26
CA PRO A 83 -9.12 -23.47 16.01
C PRO A 83 -8.54 -22.51 17.07
N GLU A 84 -8.59 -21.20 16.85
CA GLU A 84 -8.13 -20.22 17.83
C GLU A 84 -9.06 -20.14 19.04
N ALA A 85 -10.37 -20.19 18.82
CA ALA A 85 -11.37 -20.23 19.89
C ALA A 85 -11.25 -21.52 20.73
N ILE A 86 -11.02 -22.67 20.09
CA ILE A 86 -10.74 -23.93 20.80
C ILE A 86 -9.49 -23.79 21.66
N ARG A 87 -8.39 -23.25 21.11
CA ARG A 87 -7.13 -23.06 21.86
C ARG A 87 -7.28 -22.08 23.02
N LEU A 88 -8.03 -21.00 22.85
CA LEU A 88 -8.29 -20.05 23.94
C LEU A 88 -9.05 -20.72 25.08
N LEU A 89 -10.11 -21.48 24.76
CA LEU A 89 -10.92 -22.19 25.74
C LEU A 89 -10.13 -23.34 26.42
N ALA A 90 -9.25 -24.00 25.68
CA ALA A 90 -8.37 -25.04 26.22
C ALA A 90 -7.38 -24.47 27.25
N ASP A 91 -6.70 -23.37 26.91
CA ASP A 91 -5.75 -22.68 27.79
C ASP A 91 -6.42 -22.18 29.07
N GLN A 92 -7.62 -21.59 28.95
CA GLN A 92 -8.39 -21.11 30.10
C GLN A 92 -8.88 -22.24 31.02
N ALA A 93 -9.18 -23.41 30.47
CA ALA A 93 -9.68 -24.56 31.22
C ALA A 93 -8.57 -25.54 31.63
N GLY A 94 -7.30 -25.28 31.26
CA GLY A 94 -6.18 -26.20 31.51
C GLY A 94 -6.30 -27.53 30.76
N VAL A 95 -7.05 -27.57 29.65
CA VAL A 95 -7.21 -28.77 28.82
C VAL A 95 -6.03 -28.88 27.86
N VAL A 96 -5.32 -30.01 27.90
CA VAL A 96 -4.28 -30.32 26.92
C VAL A 96 -4.95 -30.81 25.65
N LEU A 97 -4.71 -30.14 24.53
CA LEU A 97 -5.22 -30.57 23.24
C LEU A 97 -4.33 -31.69 22.69
N ASP A 98 -4.92 -32.86 22.47
CA ASP A 98 -4.42 -33.89 21.56
C ASP A 98 -4.67 -33.41 20.13
N GLU A 99 -3.64 -32.79 19.54
CA GLU A 99 -3.57 -32.41 18.14
C GLU A 99 -2.78 -33.52 17.43
N ASP A 100 -3.25 -34.02 16.27
CA ASP A 100 -2.56 -35.10 15.55
C ASP A 100 -1.05 -34.84 15.50
N GLU A 101 -0.26 -35.69 16.17
CA GLU A 101 1.22 -35.64 16.20
C GLU A 101 1.87 -35.91 14.83
N SER A 102 1.07 -36.10 13.78
CA SER A 102 1.51 -36.42 12.42
C SER A 102 2.18 -35.27 11.67
N ASP A 103 2.38 -34.11 12.30
CA ASP A 103 3.04 -32.97 11.66
C ASP A 103 4.01 -32.28 12.64
N GLY A 104 5.16 -32.91 12.91
CA GLY A 104 6.25 -32.28 13.69
C GLY A 104 6.62 -30.87 13.20
N GLN A 105 6.30 -30.54 11.94
CA GLN A 105 6.42 -29.20 11.38
C GLN A 105 5.53 -28.17 12.07
N TRP A 106 4.33 -28.53 12.54
CA TRP A 106 3.42 -27.61 13.23
C TRP A 106 3.93 -27.24 14.62
N LYS A 107 4.44 -28.22 15.38
CA LYS A 107 5.06 -27.98 16.70
C LYS A 107 6.28 -27.07 16.57
N ILE A 108 7.17 -27.36 15.62
CA ILE A 108 8.34 -26.52 15.30
C ILE A 108 7.89 -25.09 14.91
N LYS A 109 6.87 -24.97 14.06
CA LYS A 109 6.34 -23.65 13.65
C LYS A 109 5.76 -22.87 14.81
N ARG A 110 5.05 -23.53 15.73
CA ARG A 110 4.49 -22.91 16.94
C ARG A 110 5.58 -22.46 17.90
N GLU A 111 6.59 -23.30 18.15
CA GLU A 111 7.74 -22.97 18.99
C GLU A 111 8.52 -21.78 18.42
N ARG A 112 8.85 -21.80 17.11
CA ARG A 112 9.47 -20.66 16.43
C ARG A 112 8.64 -19.39 16.56
N ARG A 113 7.31 -19.50 16.39
CA ARG A 113 6.39 -18.37 16.56
C ARG A 113 6.43 -17.80 17.99
N GLN A 114 6.47 -18.67 19.00
CA GLN A 114 6.55 -18.25 20.41
C GLN A 114 7.90 -17.59 20.73
N GLN A 115 9.01 -18.14 20.23
CA GLN A 115 10.34 -17.55 20.39
C GLN A 115 10.43 -16.17 19.71
N ALA A 116 9.89 -16.01 18.51
CA ALA A 116 9.84 -14.72 17.82
C ALA A 116 9.02 -13.67 18.61
N LEU A 117 7.85 -14.05 19.15
CA LEU A 117 7.05 -13.17 20.00
C LEU A 117 7.77 -12.78 21.30
N ALA A 118 8.50 -13.72 21.91
CA ALA A 118 9.30 -13.44 23.11
C ALA A 118 10.46 -12.48 22.80
N ALA A 119 11.14 -12.65 21.66
CA ALA A 119 12.19 -11.74 21.21
C ALA A 119 11.64 -10.32 20.93
N LEU A 120 10.47 -10.20 20.32
CA LEU A 120 9.79 -8.92 20.09
C LEU A 120 9.41 -8.21 21.40
N LEU A 121 8.91 -8.96 22.38
CA LEU A 121 8.60 -8.41 23.70
C LEU A 121 9.86 -7.87 24.39
N GLU A 122 10.95 -8.64 24.37
CA GLU A 122 12.21 -8.21 24.97
C GLU A 122 12.83 -7.01 24.22
N ALA A 123 12.76 -7.00 22.88
CA ALA A 123 13.17 -5.84 22.08
C ALA A 123 12.36 -4.59 22.43
N GLY A 124 11.03 -4.73 22.62
CA GLY A 124 10.17 -3.64 23.07
C GLY A 124 10.59 -3.07 24.42
N ARG A 125 10.91 -3.94 25.39
CA ARG A 125 11.44 -3.52 26.70
C ARG A 125 12.78 -2.80 26.58
N TYR A 126 13.68 -3.35 25.77
CA TYR A 126 14.98 -2.76 25.49
C TYR A 126 14.84 -1.36 24.89
N TYR A 127 14.06 -1.21 23.81
CA TYR A 127 13.84 0.10 23.18
C TYR A 127 13.17 1.10 24.13
N TYR A 128 12.22 0.66 24.95
CA TYR A 128 11.62 1.54 25.97
C TYR A 128 12.67 1.99 27.00
N SER A 129 13.53 1.09 27.46
CA SER A 129 14.62 1.43 28.40
C SER A 129 15.63 2.41 27.80
N MET A 130 15.97 2.25 26.51
CA MET A 130 16.84 3.18 25.78
C MET A 130 16.16 4.55 25.60
N LEU A 131 14.84 4.60 25.42
CA LEU A 131 14.11 5.86 25.38
C LEU A 131 14.11 6.58 26.73
N GLU A 132 14.20 5.87 27.85
CA GLU A 132 14.26 6.44 29.21
C GLU A 132 15.70 6.78 29.64
N SER A 133 16.72 6.18 29.02
CA SER A 133 18.13 6.36 29.36
C SER A 133 18.71 7.71 28.89
N GLN A 134 20.00 7.94 29.14
CA GLN A 134 20.65 9.17 28.69
C GLN A 134 20.78 9.22 27.16
N GLU A 135 20.96 8.06 26.52
CA GLU A 135 21.05 7.87 25.07
C GLU A 135 19.76 8.28 24.35
N GLY A 136 18.61 8.07 24.98
CA GLY A 136 17.29 8.47 24.46
C GLY A 136 17.01 9.97 24.53
N ARG A 137 17.93 10.82 24.99
CA ARG A 137 17.69 12.27 25.17
C ARG A 137 17.22 12.93 23.87
N SER A 138 17.90 12.68 22.74
CA SER A 138 17.53 13.26 21.44
C SER A 138 16.14 12.79 20.97
N ALA A 139 15.77 11.55 21.29
CA ALA A 139 14.45 10.99 21.02
C ALA A 139 13.36 11.64 21.87
N ARG A 140 13.60 11.82 23.17
CA ARG A 140 12.67 12.54 24.05
C ARG A 140 12.52 14.01 23.65
N ASP A 141 13.60 14.68 23.27
CA ASP A 141 13.55 16.07 22.78
C ASP A 141 12.74 16.18 21.48
N TYR A 142 12.95 15.24 20.56
CA TYR A 142 12.15 15.15 19.34
C TYR A 142 10.66 14.91 19.65
N LEU A 143 10.35 13.95 20.52
CA LEU A 143 8.97 13.64 20.94
C LEU A 143 8.31 14.85 21.63
N ALA A 144 9.03 15.55 22.51
CA ALA A 144 8.56 16.74 23.20
C ALA A 144 8.25 17.89 22.23
N ARG A 145 9.10 18.11 21.20
CA ARG A 145 8.82 19.09 20.12
C ARG A 145 7.57 18.74 19.32
N ARG A 146 7.20 17.47 19.26
CA ARG A 146 5.95 16.97 18.66
C ARG A 146 4.80 16.88 19.67
N GLY A 147 4.98 17.44 20.87
CA GLY A 147 3.98 17.44 21.95
C GLY A 147 3.64 16.06 22.51
N VAL A 148 4.51 15.06 22.30
CA VAL A 148 4.36 13.72 22.84
C VAL A 148 5.05 13.67 24.20
N ASP A 149 4.23 13.69 25.25
CA ASP A 149 4.72 13.58 26.63
C ASP A 149 4.96 12.12 27.06
N ARG A 150 5.43 11.96 28.30
CA ARG A 150 5.71 10.66 28.91
C ARG A 150 4.47 9.79 29.11
N VAL A 151 3.31 10.38 29.30
CA VAL A 151 2.05 9.62 29.42
C VAL A 151 1.70 9.00 28.08
N ILE A 152 1.79 9.77 27.00
CA ILE A 152 1.47 9.31 25.65
C ILE A 152 2.47 8.27 25.18
N TYR A 153 3.79 8.52 25.27
CA TYR A 153 4.72 7.51 24.78
C TYR A 153 4.69 6.22 25.62
N ARG A 154 4.38 6.29 26.92
CA ARG A 154 4.11 5.09 27.74
C ARG A 154 2.84 4.37 27.31
N THR A 155 1.77 5.10 26.99
CA THR A 155 0.48 4.54 26.54
C THR A 155 0.62 3.75 25.23
N PHE A 156 1.48 4.21 24.32
CA PHE A 156 1.76 3.54 23.06
C PHE A 156 2.98 2.61 23.12
N GLY A 157 3.70 2.56 24.25
CA GLY A 157 4.91 1.76 24.40
C GLY A 157 6.05 2.19 23.46
N LEU A 158 6.16 3.48 23.14
CA LEU A 158 7.22 3.95 22.24
C LEU A 158 8.60 3.71 22.86
N GLY A 159 9.59 3.51 22.00
CA GLY A 159 10.97 3.30 22.41
C GLY A 159 11.95 4.08 21.55
N PHE A 160 13.23 3.79 21.74
CA PHE A 160 14.32 4.34 20.94
C PHE A 160 15.31 3.24 20.60
N ALA A 161 15.65 3.11 19.31
CA ALA A 161 16.76 2.31 18.84
C ALA A 161 17.99 3.24 18.72
N PRO A 162 19.06 3.03 19.50
CA PRO A 162 20.30 3.79 19.36
C PRO A 162 20.90 3.69 17.96
N ASP A 163 21.74 4.66 17.58
CA ASP A 163 22.45 4.60 16.29
C ASP A 163 23.72 3.75 16.42
N ARG A 164 23.53 2.45 16.63
CA ARG A 164 24.58 1.43 16.78
C ARG A 164 24.27 0.25 15.88
N TRP A 165 25.28 -0.51 15.48
CA TRP A 165 25.13 -1.54 14.45
C TRP A 165 24.48 -2.82 14.95
N ASP A 166 24.73 -3.24 16.19
CA ASP A 166 24.36 -4.56 16.72
C ASP A 166 23.95 -4.54 18.20
N ASP A 167 23.52 -3.39 18.72
CA ASP A 167 23.28 -3.21 20.16
C ASP A 167 22.08 -4.03 20.64
N LEU A 168 20.98 -4.07 19.87
CA LEU A 168 19.85 -4.95 20.14
C LEU A 168 20.26 -6.42 19.98
N PHE A 169 21.01 -6.75 18.93
CA PHE A 169 21.52 -8.11 18.71
C PHE A 169 22.29 -8.62 19.94
N GLN A 170 23.27 -7.86 20.43
CA GLN A 170 24.04 -8.22 21.63
C GLN A 170 23.15 -8.33 22.87
N HIS A 171 22.20 -7.41 23.05
CA HIS A 171 21.23 -7.47 24.15
C HIS A 171 20.42 -8.77 24.11
N LEU A 172 19.83 -9.12 22.96
CA LEU A 172 19.02 -10.33 22.81
C LEU A 172 19.86 -11.61 22.95
N LYS A 173 21.09 -11.64 22.43
CA LYS A 173 22.02 -12.76 22.66
C LYS A 173 22.31 -12.94 24.15
N SER A 174 22.54 -11.85 24.89
CA SER A 174 22.76 -11.89 26.34
C SER A 174 21.56 -12.42 27.13
N LYS A 175 20.35 -12.29 26.57
CA LYS A 175 19.09 -12.82 27.12
C LYS A 175 18.79 -14.26 26.71
N GLY A 176 19.69 -14.90 25.95
CA GLY A 176 19.57 -16.29 25.54
C GLY A 176 18.65 -16.52 24.33
N PHE A 177 18.37 -15.49 23.53
CA PHE A 177 17.63 -15.66 22.29
C PHE A 177 18.54 -16.16 21.16
N ASP A 178 18.03 -17.12 20.39
CA ASP A 178 18.69 -17.62 19.19
C ASP A 178 18.56 -16.66 18.01
N GLU A 179 19.52 -16.72 17.10
CA GLU A 179 19.59 -15.86 15.90
C GLU A 179 18.39 -16.10 14.96
N SER A 180 17.90 -17.34 14.91
CA SER A 180 16.69 -17.70 14.18
C SER A 180 15.46 -16.98 14.72
N ALA A 181 15.30 -16.90 16.05
CA ALA A 181 14.18 -16.20 16.67
C ALA A 181 14.22 -14.68 16.39
N MET A 182 15.40 -14.07 16.42
CA MET A 182 15.59 -12.66 16.10
C MET A 182 15.32 -12.35 14.62
N THR A 183 15.74 -13.25 13.72
CA THR A 183 15.52 -13.13 12.28
C THR A 183 14.05 -13.37 11.93
N ASP A 184 13.42 -14.39 12.51
CA ASP A 184 11.99 -14.69 12.37
C ASP A 184 11.09 -13.58 12.91
N ALA A 185 11.61 -12.77 13.83
CA ALA A 185 10.98 -11.55 14.35
C ALA A 185 11.26 -10.30 13.50
N GLY A 186 12.19 -10.36 12.54
CA GLY A 186 12.60 -9.22 11.72
C GLY A 186 13.36 -8.14 12.50
N LEU A 187 14.06 -8.51 13.57
CA LEU A 187 14.80 -7.59 14.45
C LEU A 187 16.25 -7.36 13.98
N ILE A 188 16.84 -8.36 13.33
CA ILE A 188 18.21 -8.34 12.82
C ILE A 188 18.25 -8.75 11.34
N ARG A 189 19.34 -8.44 10.66
CA ARG A 189 19.63 -8.88 9.28
C ARG A 189 21.13 -9.10 9.09
N ARG A 190 21.51 -9.83 8.04
CA ARG A 190 22.92 -9.93 7.62
C ARG A 190 23.34 -8.67 6.89
N SER A 191 24.53 -8.18 7.23
CA SER A 191 25.26 -7.14 6.49
C SER A 191 25.94 -7.70 5.24
N ILE A 192 26.50 -6.83 4.40
CA ILE A 192 27.32 -7.21 3.25
C ILE A 192 28.55 -8.02 3.68
N LYS A 193 29.11 -7.72 4.86
CA LYS A 193 30.27 -8.41 5.44
C LYS A 193 29.90 -9.68 6.22
N ASP A 194 28.69 -10.20 6.01
CA ASP A 194 28.10 -11.36 6.69
C ASP A 194 28.08 -11.28 8.23
N THR A 195 28.13 -10.07 8.79
CA THR A 195 27.89 -9.83 10.22
C THR A 195 26.41 -9.56 10.51
N TRP A 196 25.92 -9.96 11.68
CA TRP A 196 24.58 -9.60 12.16
C TRP A 196 24.51 -8.13 12.55
N ILE A 197 23.48 -7.44 12.06
CA ILE A 197 23.22 -6.04 12.38
C ILE A 197 21.74 -5.83 12.72
N ASP A 198 21.47 -4.83 13.55
CA ASP A 198 20.14 -4.38 13.93
C ASP A 198 19.41 -3.80 12.71
N PHE A 199 18.13 -4.19 12.57
CA PHE A 199 17.28 -3.66 11.50
C PHE A 199 16.95 -2.17 11.73
N PHE A 200 16.66 -1.79 12.97
CA PHE A 200 16.33 -0.43 13.36
C PHE A 200 17.50 0.24 14.07
N ARG A 201 17.91 1.42 13.60
CA ARG A 201 19.05 2.17 14.14
C ARG A 201 18.78 3.67 14.11
N GLY A 202 19.08 4.34 15.22
CA GLY A 202 18.86 5.76 15.47
C GLY A 202 17.43 6.23 15.15
N ARG A 203 16.44 5.50 15.69
CA ARG A 203 15.02 5.69 15.38
C ARG A 203 14.15 5.72 16.63
N VAL A 204 13.14 6.60 16.66
CA VAL A 204 11.99 6.45 17.57
C VAL A 204 11.20 5.24 17.12
N MET A 205 10.93 4.34 18.06
CA MET A 205 10.29 3.05 17.83
C MET A 205 8.80 3.11 18.19
N PHE A 206 7.96 2.59 17.28
CA PHE A 206 6.51 2.53 17.41
C PHE A 206 6.10 1.04 17.37
N PRO A 207 5.81 0.39 18.50
CA PRO A 207 5.42 -1.01 18.48
C PRO A 207 4.05 -1.19 17.80
N VAL A 208 3.95 -2.22 16.98
CA VAL A 208 2.68 -2.69 16.40
C VAL A 208 2.16 -3.82 17.28
N ILE A 209 1.01 -3.59 17.89
CA ILE A 209 0.48 -4.44 18.96
C ILE A 209 -0.87 -5.02 18.51
N ASP A 210 -1.06 -6.32 18.71
CA ASP A 210 -2.32 -6.99 18.41
C ASP A 210 -3.39 -6.79 19.49
N ALA A 211 -4.60 -7.31 19.24
CA ALA A 211 -5.71 -7.23 20.18
C ALA A 211 -5.42 -7.88 21.54
N GLN A 212 -4.50 -8.86 21.59
CA GLN A 212 -4.08 -9.53 22.83
C GLN A 212 -2.96 -8.78 23.57
N GLY A 213 -2.51 -7.64 23.05
CA GLY A 213 -1.45 -6.85 23.67
C GLY A 213 -0.04 -7.36 23.36
N ARG A 214 0.13 -8.27 22.39
CA ARG A 214 1.44 -8.78 21.98
C ARG A 214 2.07 -7.86 20.95
N ILE A 215 3.36 -7.58 21.11
CA ILE A 215 4.14 -6.86 20.10
C ILE A 215 4.40 -7.82 18.93
N LEU A 216 4.01 -7.42 17.73
CA LEU A 216 4.18 -8.20 16.50
C LEU A 216 5.31 -7.64 15.61
N ALA A 217 5.52 -6.34 15.65
CA ALA A 217 6.47 -5.64 14.78
C ALA A 217 6.75 -4.23 15.32
N PHE A 218 7.62 -3.50 14.64
CA PHE A 218 7.91 -2.10 14.93
C PHE A 218 7.85 -1.23 13.67
N GLY A 219 7.39 0.00 13.84
CA GLY A 219 7.74 1.14 12.99
C GLY A 219 8.92 1.90 13.58
N GLY A 220 9.73 2.54 12.75
CA GLY A 220 10.89 3.30 13.18
C GLY A 220 11.01 4.64 12.45
N ARG A 221 10.91 5.76 13.17
CA ARG A 221 11.14 7.11 12.61
C ARG A 221 12.57 7.58 12.88
N ARG A 222 13.33 7.93 11.84
CA ARG A 222 14.72 8.42 11.95
C ARG A 222 14.76 9.75 12.71
N ILE A 223 15.78 9.90 13.56
CA ILE A 223 16.12 11.16 14.24
C ILE A 223 17.42 11.65 13.62
N GLY A 224 17.33 12.26 12.44
CA GLY A 224 18.47 12.68 11.62
C GLY A 224 18.08 12.72 10.14
N ASP A 225 18.98 13.24 9.31
CA ASP A 225 18.69 13.53 7.90
C ASP A 225 19.13 12.43 6.92
N ASP A 226 19.85 11.41 7.41
CA ASP A 226 20.33 10.31 6.56
C ASP A 226 19.33 9.14 6.50
N GLY A 227 18.93 8.80 5.27
CA GLY A 227 18.10 7.65 4.95
C GLY A 227 16.59 7.87 5.08
N PRO A 228 15.77 6.80 4.96
CA PRO A 228 14.32 6.94 4.92
C PRO A 228 13.75 7.39 6.27
N LYS A 229 12.90 8.43 6.22
CA LYS A 229 12.24 9.04 7.39
C LYS A 229 11.50 8.01 8.25
N TYR A 230 10.78 7.09 7.61
CA TYR A 230 10.08 5.98 8.26
C TYR A 230 10.45 4.65 7.62
N ILE A 231 10.63 3.63 8.45
CA ILE A 231 10.71 2.22 8.02
C ILE A 231 9.80 1.39 8.92
N ASN A 232 9.31 0.28 8.39
CA ASN A 232 8.52 -0.70 9.14
C ASN A 232 9.26 -2.04 9.11
N SER A 233 9.01 -2.89 10.10
CA SER A 233 9.45 -4.28 10.06
C SER A 233 9.02 -4.93 8.74
N PRO A 234 9.84 -5.85 8.19
CA PRO A 234 9.43 -6.66 7.04
C PRO A 234 8.26 -7.58 7.41
N GLU A 235 7.70 -8.28 6.42
CA GLU A 235 6.78 -9.39 6.70
C GLU A 235 7.53 -10.50 7.46
N THR A 236 6.91 -11.07 8.49
CA THR A 236 7.54 -12.06 9.36
C THR A 236 6.63 -13.24 9.66
N LEU A 237 7.12 -14.21 10.44
CA LEU A 237 6.31 -15.35 10.91
C LEU A 237 5.10 -14.90 11.76
N VAL A 238 5.21 -13.76 12.44
CA VAL A 238 4.23 -13.24 13.41
C VAL A 238 3.54 -11.97 12.96
N TYR A 239 4.04 -11.30 11.92
CA TYR A 239 3.53 -10.02 11.47
C TYR A 239 3.25 -10.00 9.98
N GLN A 240 2.04 -9.57 9.64
CA GLN A 240 1.64 -9.26 8.28
C GLN A 240 1.05 -7.86 8.23
N LYS A 241 1.70 -6.93 7.50
CA LYS A 241 1.36 -5.51 7.50
C LYS A 241 -0.11 -5.30 7.10
N GLY A 242 -0.54 -5.99 6.05
CA GLY A 242 -1.91 -5.90 5.53
C GLY A 242 -3.00 -6.44 6.45
N LYS A 243 -2.65 -6.97 7.64
CA LYS A 243 -3.62 -7.52 8.61
C LYS A 243 -3.70 -6.76 9.93
N HIS A 244 -2.78 -5.83 10.17
CA HIS A 244 -2.66 -5.14 11.45
C HIS A 244 -2.72 -3.63 11.25
N LEU A 245 -3.17 -2.92 12.27
CA LEU A 245 -3.27 -1.47 12.31
C LEU A 245 -2.56 -0.96 13.55
N PHE A 246 -1.81 0.14 13.44
CA PHE A 246 -1.27 0.80 14.62
C PHE A 246 -2.39 1.46 15.44
N GLY A 247 -2.22 1.55 16.75
CA GLY A 247 -3.22 2.10 17.66
C GLY A 247 -4.39 1.16 17.99
N TRP A 248 -4.39 -0.05 17.42
CA TRP A 248 -5.51 -1.00 17.54
C TRP A 248 -5.93 -1.29 18.99
N PRO A 249 -5.02 -1.61 19.93
CA PRO A 249 -5.42 -1.89 21.32
C PRO A 249 -5.99 -0.65 22.03
N GLN A 250 -5.46 0.53 21.74
CA GLN A 250 -5.96 1.80 22.31
C GLN A 250 -7.37 2.08 21.77
N ALA A 251 -7.57 1.89 20.46
CA ALA A 251 -8.85 2.11 19.81
C ALA A 251 -9.94 1.13 20.26
N GLN A 252 -9.61 -0.15 20.46
CA GLN A 252 -10.55 -1.12 21.02
C GLN A 252 -10.95 -0.79 22.45
N ARG A 253 -10.00 -0.34 23.29
CA ARG A 253 -10.29 0.05 24.67
C ARG A 253 -11.18 1.29 24.78
N ALA A 254 -11.20 2.14 23.75
CA ALA A 254 -12.08 3.29 23.70
C ALA A 254 -13.57 2.89 23.59
N ARG A 255 -13.89 1.65 23.15
CA ARG A 255 -15.26 1.12 22.99
C ARG A 255 -16.19 2.07 22.22
N SER A 256 -15.63 2.77 21.24
CA SER A 256 -16.35 3.72 20.41
C SER A 256 -17.08 2.98 19.28
N GLU A 257 -18.28 3.44 18.95
CA GLU A 257 -19.00 2.97 17.75
C GLU A 257 -18.40 3.50 16.44
N GLU A 258 -17.53 4.51 16.55
CA GLU A 258 -16.80 5.12 15.46
C GLU A 258 -15.30 4.81 15.56
N MET A 259 -14.65 4.52 14.44
CA MET A 259 -13.19 4.41 14.33
C MET A 259 -12.66 5.49 13.38
N ILE A 260 -11.50 6.05 13.68
CA ILE A 260 -10.85 7.05 12.83
C ILE A 260 -9.63 6.40 12.18
N VAL A 261 -9.56 6.42 10.86
CA VAL A 261 -8.43 5.92 10.09
C VAL A 261 -7.62 7.10 9.59
N VAL A 262 -6.35 7.14 9.99
CA VAL A 262 -5.36 8.16 9.59
C VAL A 262 -4.18 7.49 8.88
N GLU A 263 -3.27 8.27 8.28
CA GLU A 263 -2.17 7.71 7.47
C GLU A 263 -0.99 7.19 8.30
N GLY A 264 -0.62 7.89 9.38
CA GLY A 264 0.63 7.64 10.08
C GLY A 264 0.53 7.43 11.59
N TYR A 265 1.63 6.93 12.16
CA TYR A 265 1.80 6.76 13.62
C TYR A 265 1.58 8.06 14.40
N MET A 266 2.13 9.16 13.89
CA MET A 266 2.08 10.46 14.57
C MET A 266 0.67 11.04 14.55
N ASP A 267 -0.15 10.71 13.55
CA ASP A 267 -1.52 11.19 13.44
C ASP A 267 -2.42 10.48 14.45
N VAL A 268 -2.23 9.16 14.62
CA VAL A 268 -2.87 8.40 15.71
C VAL A 268 -2.51 8.99 17.07
N ILE A 269 -1.23 9.32 17.26
CA ILE A 269 -0.73 9.92 18.50
C ILE A 269 -1.26 11.35 18.69
N ALA A 270 -1.38 12.14 17.62
CA ALA A 270 -1.98 13.47 17.66
C ALA A 270 -3.45 13.40 18.10
N LEU A 271 -4.23 12.49 17.53
CA LEU A 271 -5.59 12.24 17.98
C LEU A 271 -5.63 11.83 19.46
N ALA A 272 -4.73 10.94 19.90
CA ALA A 272 -4.67 10.55 21.31
C ALA A 272 -4.28 11.70 22.25
N ARG A 273 -3.38 12.61 21.84
CA ARG A 273 -3.07 13.87 22.56
C ARG A 273 -4.29 14.78 22.67
N ALA A 274 -5.19 14.71 21.70
CA ALA A 274 -6.49 15.38 21.73
C ALA A 274 -7.56 14.57 22.49
N ASP A 275 -7.19 13.50 23.21
CA ASP A 275 -8.08 12.58 23.94
C ASP A 275 -9.06 11.81 23.03
N VAL A 276 -8.73 11.71 21.74
CA VAL A 276 -9.43 10.92 20.73
C VAL A 276 -8.71 9.58 20.60
N LYS A 277 -9.23 8.56 21.27
CA LYS A 277 -8.53 7.28 21.47
C LYS A 277 -8.91 6.18 20.48
N ASN A 278 -9.93 6.41 19.66
CA ASN A 278 -10.48 5.49 18.66
C ASN A 278 -9.79 5.60 17.28
N ALA A 279 -8.50 5.94 17.25
CA ALA A 279 -7.75 6.19 16.02
C ALA A 279 -6.80 5.04 15.68
N VAL A 280 -6.67 4.73 14.39
CA VAL A 280 -5.80 3.67 13.86
C VAL A 280 -5.17 4.06 12.53
N ALA A 281 -4.05 3.42 12.14
CA ALA A 281 -3.37 3.68 10.88
C ALA A 281 -2.90 2.41 10.15
N PRO A 282 -3.09 2.31 8.81
CA PRO A 282 -2.45 1.30 7.96
C PRO A 282 -0.99 1.71 7.67
N LEU A 283 -0.04 0.87 8.07
CA LEU A 283 1.35 1.28 8.23
C LEU A 283 2.19 1.11 6.96
N GLY A 284 2.27 2.16 6.15
CA GLY A 284 3.13 2.19 4.96
C GLY A 284 2.59 1.36 3.80
N THR A 285 1.27 1.23 3.71
CA THR A 285 0.49 0.69 2.59
C THR A 285 -0.89 1.36 2.56
N ALA A 286 -1.58 1.29 1.41
CA ALA A 286 -3.01 1.57 1.39
C ALA A 286 -3.77 0.66 2.35
N LEU A 287 -4.92 1.12 2.84
CA LEU A 287 -5.85 0.30 3.64
C LEU A 287 -6.19 -0.98 2.87
N THR A 288 -6.15 -2.14 3.52
CA THR A 288 -6.44 -3.42 2.86
C THR A 288 -7.89 -3.87 3.09
N PRO A 289 -8.43 -4.77 2.23
CA PRO A 289 -9.73 -5.39 2.49
C PRO A 289 -9.81 -6.12 3.83
N TYR A 290 -8.72 -6.73 4.29
CA TYR A 290 -8.69 -7.41 5.59
C TYR A 290 -8.79 -6.41 6.74
N GLN A 291 -8.04 -5.30 6.69
CA GLN A 291 -8.13 -4.22 7.67
C GLN A 291 -9.51 -3.57 7.66
N ALA A 292 -10.13 -3.38 6.50
CA ALA A 292 -11.50 -2.87 6.39
C ALA A 292 -12.53 -3.82 7.01
N GLN A 293 -12.39 -5.13 6.81
CA GLN A 293 -13.23 -6.12 7.51
C GLN A 293 -13.01 -6.09 9.03
N LEU A 294 -11.77 -5.96 9.48
CA LEU A 294 -11.43 -5.84 10.90
C LEU A 294 -12.09 -4.59 11.52
N LEU A 295 -12.02 -3.45 10.83
CA LEU A 295 -12.70 -2.21 11.21
C LEU A 295 -14.22 -2.39 11.28
N GLY A 296 -14.83 -2.98 10.24
CA GLY A 296 -16.28 -3.19 10.17
C GLY A 296 -16.84 -4.16 11.21
N ARG A 297 -16.01 -5.05 11.77
CA ARG A 297 -16.40 -5.89 12.92
C ARG A 297 -16.46 -5.12 14.23
N THR A 298 -15.69 -4.04 14.34
CA THR A 298 -15.46 -3.34 15.60
C THR A 298 -16.25 -2.03 15.70
N ALA A 299 -16.46 -1.36 14.56
CA ALA A 299 -17.14 -0.07 14.51
C ALA A 299 -18.30 -0.08 13.50
N ARG A 300 -19.37 0.66 13.84
CA ARG A 300 -20.49 0.89 12.93
C ARG A 300 -20.13 1.88 11.83
N ARG A 301 -19.21 2.80 12.13
CA ARG A 301 -18.79 3.87 11.23
C ARG A 301 -17.29 4.09 11.30
N VAL A 302 -16.72 4.41 10.15
CA VAL A 302 -15.31 4.80 10.00
C VAL A 302 -15.22 6.23 9.48
N LEU A 303 -14.44 7.06 10.16
CA LEU A 303 -14.03 8.38 9.71
C LEU A 303 -12.66 8.26 9.06
N ILE A 304 -12.54 8.68 7.80
CA ILE A 304 -11.25 8.80 7.12
C ILE A 304 -10.72 10.21 7.34
N LEU A 305 -9.55 10.32 7.95
CA LEU A 305 -8.86 11.57 8.22
C LEU A 305 -7.42 11.46 7.70
N PHE A 306 -7.26 11.67 6.40
CA PHE A 306 -5.98 11.57 5.70
C PHE A 306 -5.39 12.96 5.45
N ASP A 307 -4.15 12.99 4.95
CA ASP A 307 -3.46 14.24 4.68
C ASP A 307 -4.23 15.06 3.64
N SER A 308 -4.23 16.38 3.81
CA SER A 308 -4.99 17.31 2.95
C SER A 308 -4.27 17.63 1.63
N ASP A 309 -3.35 16.76 1.20
CA ASP A 309 -2.68 16.86 -0.10
C ASP A 309 -3.35 15.96 -1.16
N ARG A 310 -2.87 16.03 -2.39
CA ARG A 310 -3.43 15.23 -3.50
C ARG A 310 -3.27 13.72 -3.27
N ALA A 311 -2.16 13.28 -2.70
CA ALA A 311 -1.89 11.86 -2.48
C ALA A 311 -2.79 11.29 -1.36
N GLY A 312 -2.95 12.04 -0.26
CA GLY A 312 -3.86 11.72 0.84
C GLY A 312 -5.32 11.72 0.40
N THR A 313 -5.71 12.68 -0.44
CA THR A 313 -7.06 12.73 -1.03
C THR A 313 -7.38 11.48 -1.87
N GLU A 314 -6.48 11.09 -2.76
CA GLU A 314 -6.62 9.88 -3.57
C GLU A 314 -6.62 8.61 -2.70
N ALA A 315 -5.78 8.58 -1.66
CA ALA A 315 -5.74 7.48 -0.70
C ALA A 315 -7.05 7.38 0.10
N ALA A 316 -7.67 8.50 0.47
CA ALA A 316 -8.95 8.54 1.18
C ALA A 316 -10.08 7.99 0.33
N LEU A 317 -10.16 8.36 -0.96
CA LEU A 317 -11.18 7.85 -1.88
C LEU A 317 -11.00 6.34 -2.15
N ARG A 318 -9.75 5.85 -2.27
CA ARG A 318 -9.47 4.40 -2.35
C ARG A 318 -9.89 3.66 -1.08
N ALA A 319 -9.55 4.20 0.09
CA ALA A 319 -9.93 3.61 1.37
C ALA A 319 -11.47 3.55 1.52
N HIS A 320 -12.18 4.57 1.05
CA HIS A 320 -13.64 4.57 1.01
C HIS A 320 -14.21 3.43 0.18
N GLU A 321 -13.67 3.16 -1.02
CA GLU A 321 -14.16 2.06 -1.85
C GLU A 321 -13.97 0.70 -1.15
N ILE A 322 -12.82 0.48 -0.52
CA ILE A 322 -12.52 -0.75 0.21
C ILE A 322 -13.44 -0.91 1.42
N LEU A 323 -13.69 0.16 2.19
CA LEU A 323 -14.60 0.16 3.34
C LEU A 323 -16.06 -0.03 2.92
N ARG A 324 -16.47 0.56 1.80
CA ARG A 324 -17.80 0.40 1.20
C ARG A 324 -18.04 -1.05 0.80
N GLN A 325 -17.06 -1.70 0.17
CA GLN A 325 -17.13 -3.13 -0.16
C GLN A 325 -17.23 -4.02 1.10
N ALA A 326 -16.58 -3.61 2.19
CA ALA A 326 -16.73 -4.22 3.51
C ALA A 326 -18.05 -3.86 4.23
N LYS A 327 -18.96 -3.11 3.59
CA LYS A 327 -20.26 -2.66 4.10
C LYS A 327 -20.15 -1.79 5.36
N VAL A 328 -19.07 -1.03 5.49
CA VAL A 328 -18.84 -0.10 6.60
C VAL A 328 -19.39 1.28 6.24
N SER A 329 -20.06 1.95 7.19
CA SER A 329 -20.47 3.34 7.01
C SER A 329 -19.24 4.24 7.03
N VAL A 330 -19.03 5.06 6.00
CA VAL A 330 -17.83 5.90 5.88
C VAL A 330 -18.19 7.38 5.91
N ARG A 331 -17.41 8.14 6.67
CA ARG A 331 -17.39 9.60 6.68
C ARG A 331 -15.96 10.08 6.43
N PHE A 332 -15.82 11.31 5.98
CA PHE A 332 -14.54 11.96 5.72
C PHE A 332 -14.39 13.19 6.60
N VAL A 333 -13.17 13.45 7.05
CA VAL A 333 -12.84 14.66 7.78
C VAL A 333 -11.83 15.44 6.95
N LEU A 334 -12.13 16.72 6.72
CA LEU A 334 -11.26 17.64 5.99
C LEU A 334 -10.70 18.66 6.99
N LEU A 335 -9.38 18.83 7.00
CA LEU A 335 -8.69 19.73 7.92
C LEU A 335 -8.33 21.03 7.21
N ASP A 336 -9.26 21.99 7.19
CA ASP A 336 -9.02 23.25 6.48
C ASP A 336 -7.81 24.00 7.03
N GLY A 337 -6.89 24.36 6.13
CA GLY A 337 -5.69 25.10 6.45
C GLY A 337 -4.60 24.34 7.21
N ALA A 338 -4.63 23.01 7.33
CA ALA A 338 -3.52 22.21 7.87
C ALA A 338 -3.16 21.04 6.95
N LYS A 339 -1.94 20.51 7.11
CA LYS A 339 -1.45 19.40 6.27
C LYS A 339 -1.94 18.03 6.75
N ASP A 340 -1.78 17.78 8.04
CA ASP A 340 -2.05 16.52 8.70
C ASP A 340 -2.73 16.77 10.07
N PRO A 341 -3.26 15.73 10.76
CA PRO A 341 -3.88 15.87 12.07
C PRO A 341 -2.96 16.45 13.15
N ASP A 342 -1.65 16.19 13.07
CA ASP A 342 -0.69 16.73 14.03
C ASP A 342 -0.48 18.24 13.84
N ASP A 343 -0.30 18.71 12.61
CA ASP A 343 -0.23 20.13 12.24
C ASP A 343 -1.50 20.86 12.65
N TYR A 344 -2.67 20.26 12.36
CA TYR A 344 -3.95 20.84 12.74
C TYR A 344 -4.10 20.98 14.26
N LEU A 345 -3.74 19.94 15.03
CA LEU A 345 -3.77 20.00 16.48
C LEU A 345 -2.82 21.07 17.02
N ASN A 346 -1.60 21.15 16.50
CA ASN A 346 -0.60 22.11 16.97
C ASN A 346 -1.01 23.56 16.66
N ARG A 347 -1.72 23.81 15.56
CA ARG A 347 -2.12 25.16 15.13
C ARG A 347 -3.45 25.62 15.69
N PHE A 348 -4.45 24.74 15.76
CA PHE A 348 -5.83 25.10 16.09
C PHE A 348 -6.33 24.52 17.42
N GLY A 349 -5.58 23.57 18.00
CA GLY A 349 -5.88 22.97 19.29
C GLY A 349 -6.96 21.89 19.28
N LYS A 350 -7.06 21.19 20.42
CA LYS A 350 -7.96 20.03 20.62
C LYS A 350 -9.42 20.35 20.30
N GLY A 351 -9.93 21.49 20.76
CA GLY A 351 -11.35 21.85 20.58
C GLY A 351 -11.76 21.95 19.11
N ARG A 352 -10.91 22.54 18.27
CA ARG A 352 -11.14 22.64 16.82
C ARG A 352 -11.03 21.29 16.13
N LEU A 353 -10.07 20.46 16.53
CA LEU A 353 -9.91 19.12 15.97
C LEU A 353 -11.15 18.24 16.26
N VAL A 354 -11.66 18.26 17.49
CA VAL A 354 -12.88 17.54 17.86
C VAL A 354 -14.10 18.07 17.10
N ALA A 355 -14.21 19.39 16.93
CA ALA A 355 -15.27 19.98 16.11
C ALA A 355 -15.19 19.51 14.64
N ALA A 356 -13.99 19.48 14.05
CA ALA A 356 -13.80 18.99 12.68
C ALA A 356 -14.20 17.51 12.51
N LEU A 357 -13.90 16.66 13.51
CA LEU A 357 -14.37 15.27 13.52
C LEU A 357 -15.91 15.17 13.52
N ALA A 358 -16.58 16.03 14.30
CA ALA A 358 -18.04 16.08 14.36
C ALA A 358 -18.67 16.61 13.06
N GLU A 359 -17.98 17.52 12.37
CA GLU A 359 -18.37 18.09 11.07
C GLU A 359 -17.97 17.20 9.87
N SER A 360 -17.70 15.91 10.11
CA SER A 360 -17.39 14.96 9.05
C SER A 360 -18.43 14.96 7.91
N LEU A 361 -18.00 14.62 6.71
CA LEU A 361 -18.78 14.67 5.47
C LEU A 361 -19.05 13.26 4.94
N ASP A 362 -20.12 13.08 4.18
CA ASP A 362 -20.22 11.91 3.29
C ASP A 362 -19.30 12.08 2.06
N VAL A 363 -19.21 11.06 1.21
CA VAL A 363 -18.33 11.08 0.04
C VAL A 363 -18.66 12.23 -0.93
N THR A 364 -19.93 12.58 -1.08
CA THR A 364 -20.39 13.63 -1.99
C THR A 364 -20.01 15.00 -1.43
N GLY A 365 -20.28 15.23 -0.14
CA GLY A 365 -19.85 16.44 0.56
C GLY A 365 -18.34 16.62 0.56
N TYR A 366 -17.59 15.53 0.75
CA TYR A 366 -16.13 15.55 0.71
C TYR A 366 -15.59 15.94 -0.67
N ARG A 367 -16.09 15.31 -1.75
CA ARG A 367 -15.69 15.63 -3.13
C ARG A 367 -16.04 17.08 -3.49
N LEU A 368 -17.19 17.60 -3.04
CA LEU A 368 -17.55 19.00 -3.23
C LEU A 368 -16.63 19.94 -2.45
N ALA A 369 -16.30 19.64 -1.20
CA ALA A 369 -15.42 20.45 -0.37
C ALA A 369 -13.99 20.54 -0.93
N LEU A 370 -13.47 19.46 -1.52
CA LEU A 370 -12.17 19.45 -2.21
C LEU A 370 -12.14 20.39 -3.42
N LEU A 371 -13.19 20.38 -4.25
CA LEU A 371 -13.31 21.30 -5.39
C LEU A 371 -13.33 22.76 -4.93
N GLU A 372 -13.92 23.03 -3.77
CA GLU A 372 -13.94 24.38 -3.19
C GLU A 372 -12.57 24.81 -2.66
N GLN A 373 -11.80 23.90 -2.04
CA GLN A 373 -10.42 24.18 -1.63
C GLN A 373 -9.53 24.46 -2.84
N GLU A 374 -9.62 23.65 -3.88
CA GLU A 374 -8.86 23.83 -5.13
C GLU A 374 -9.14 25.20 -5.77
N GLN A 375 -10.40 25.67 -5.75
CA GLN A 375 -10.77 27.01 -6.24
C GLN A 375 -10.18 28.14 -5.39
N LYS A 376 -10.08 27.96 -4.06
CA LYS A 376 -9.44 28.95 -3.18
C LYS A 376 -7.93 29.05 -3.45
N GLU A 377 -7.28 27.91 -3.69
CA GLU A 377 -5.84 27.83 -3.95
C GLU A 377 -5.45 28.31 -5.35
N ILE A 378 -6.34 28.14 -6.34
CA ILE A 378 -6.13 28.55 -7.72
C ILE A 378 -7.23 29.56 -8.14
N PRO A 379 -7.09 30.85 -7.78
CA PRO A 379 -8.10 31.88 -8.10
C PRO A 379 -8.33 32.11 -9.61
N LEU A 380 -7.41 31.60 -10.45
CA LEU A 380 -7.49 31.68 -11.91
C LEU A 380 -8.35 30.59 -12.55
N LEU A 381 -8.73 29.54 -11.79
CA LEU A 381 -9.69 28.54 -12.28
C LEU A 381 -11.00 29.25 -12.67
N PRO A 382 -11.49 29.10 -13.92
CA PRO A 382 -12.76 29.67 -14.30
C PRO A 382 -13.85 29.15 -13.35
N VAL A 383 -14.61 30.05 -12.71
CA VAL A 383 -15.70 29.69 -11.78
C VAL A 383 -16.67 28.66 -12.41
N ASN A 384 -16.83 28.70 -13.73
CA ASN A 384 -17.66 27.76 -14.48
C ASN A 384 -17.08 26.33 -14.52
N GLU A 385 -15.77 26.15 -14.49
CA GLU A 385 -15.11 24.84 -14.49
C GLU A 385 -15.31 24.10 -13.16
N THR A 386 -15.06 24.78 -12.03
CA THR A 386 -15.35 24.23 -10.69
C THR A 386 -16.83 23.90 -10.53
N ARG A 387 -17.73 24.79 -11.01
CA ARG A 387 -19.18 24.55 -11.05
C ARG A 387 -19.52 23.30 -11.87
N ASN A 388 -18.93 23.16 -13.05
CA ASN A 388 -19.14 22.01 -13.91
C ASN A 388 -18.67 20.71 -13.24
N ARG A 389 -17.52 20.69 -12.57
CA ARG A 389 -17.03 19.53 -11.82
C ARG A 389 -17.97 19.19 -10.64
N ALA A 390 -18.43 20.18 -9.90
CA ALA A 390 -19.36 20.00 -8.79
C ALA A 390 -20.73 19.45 -9.24
N LEU A 391 -21.26 19.92 -10.36
CA LEU A 391 -22.48 19.38 -10.97
C LEU A 391 -22.30 17.93 -11.42
N SER A 392 -21.12 17.55 -11.92
CA SER A 392 -20.81 16.15 -12.26
C SER A 392 -20.72 15.25 -11.02
N VAL A 393 -20.16 15.74 -9.91
CA VAL A 393 -20.16 15.02 -8.62
C VAL A 393 -21.60 14.78 -8.14
N LEU A 394 -22.47 15.78 -8.21
CA LEU A 394 -23.89 15.61 -7.87
C LEU A 394 -24.64 14.68 -8.82
N ALA A 395 -24.26 14.65 -10.10
CA ALA A 395 -24.83 13.71 -11.05
C ALA A 395 -24.45 12.25 -10.72
N GLU A 396 -23.32 12.00 -10.06
CA GLU A 396 -22.88 10.67 -9.63
C GLU A 396 -23.57 10.18 -8.35
N GLU A 397 -24.03 11.09 -7.49
CA GLU A 397 -24.72 10.75 -6.25
C GLU A 397 -26.02 9.96 -6.57
N PRO A 398 -26.16 8.69 -6.12
CA PRO A 398 -27.35 7.89 -6.39
C PRO A 398 -28.59 8.37 -5.62
N ASP A 399 -28.45 8.88 -4.40
CA ASP A 399 -29.57 9.25 -3.54
C ASP A 399 -30.15 10.63 -3.89
N GLY A 400 -31.45 10.67 -4.20
CA GLY A 400 -32.15 11.90 -4.58
C GLY A 400 -32.24 12.93 -3.46
N VAL A 401 -32.36 12.47 -2.20
CA VAL A 401 -32.44 13.37 -1.04
C VAL A 401 -31.09 14.02 -0.81
N THR A 402 -30.01 13.24 -0.83
CA THR A 402 -28.62 13.74 -0.74
C THR A 402 -28.33 14.74 -1.86
N ARG A 403 -28.76 14.47 -3.10
CA ARG A 403 -28.66 15.45 -4.22
C ARG A 403 -29.38 16.76 -3.90
N GLU A 404 -30.60 16.72 -3.38
CA GLU A 404 -31.35 17.95 -3.04
C GLU A 404 -30.66 18.76 -1.93
N ILE A 405 -30.16 18.10 -0.88
CA ILE A 405 -29.44 18.74 0.22
C ILE A 405 -28.22 19.51 -0.31
N TYR A 406 -27.39 18.87 -1.12
CA TYR A 406 -26.21 19.51 -1.67
C TYR A 406 -26.53 20.53 -2.77
N ALA A 407 -27.57 20.32 -3.57
CA ALA A 407 -28.06 21.32 -4.53
C ALA A 407 -28.51 22.60 -3.81
N ARG A 408 -29.14 22.49 -2.63
CA ARG A 408 -29.50 23.65 -1.80
C ARG A 408 -28.26 24.42 -1.33
N ARG A 409 -27.26 23.71 -0.79
CA ARG A 409 -25.98 24.31 -0.36
C ARG A 409 -25.25 25.01 -1.50
N LEU A 410 -25.15 24.38 -2.67
CA LEU A 410 -24.54 24.98 -3.86
C LEU A 410 -25.37 26.17 -4.38
N GLY A 411 -26.70 26.09 -4.30
CA GLY A 411 -27.62 27.16 -4.70
C GLY A 411 -27.42 28.43 -3.87
N GLU A 412 -27.34 28.30 -2.55
CA GLU A 412 -27.01 29.41 -1.64
C GLU A 412 -25.66 30.05 -2.00
N ARG A 413 -24.64 29.22 -2.27
CA ARG A 413 -23.29 29.69 -2.59
C ARG A 413 -23.19 30.36 -3.97
N TRP A 414 -23.83 29.80 -4.98
CA TRP A 414 -23.76 30.28 -6.36
C TRP A 414 -24.84 31.32 -6.67
N ARG A 415 -25.74 31.60 -5.71
CA ARG A 415 -26.93 32.45 -5.86
C ARG A 415 -27.85 31.96 -6.99
N LEU A 416 -28.08 30.65 -7.00
CA LEU A 416 -28.96 29.96 -7.95
C LEU A 416 -30.06 29.23 -7.19
N SER A 417 -31.21 29.01 -7.85
CA SER A 417 -32.25 28.19 -7.24
C SER A 417 -31.81 26.72 -7.17
N PRO A 418 -32.13 25.97 -6.09
CA PRO A 418 -31.84 24.54 -6.03
C PRO A 418 -32.48 23.77 -7.19
N LYS A 419 -33.66 24.23 -7.66
CA LYS A 419 -34.36 23.69 -8.81
C LYS A 419 -33.51 23.76 -10.09
N THR A 420 -32.92 24.91 -10.38
CA THR A 420 -32.03 25.10 -11.55
C THR A 420 -30.83 24.15 -11.52
N ILE A 421 -30.24 23.97 -10.33
CA ILE A 421 -29.11 23.04 -10.16
C ILE A 421 -29.56 21.60 -10.41
N LEU A 422 -30.71 21.20 -9.84
CA LEU A 422 -31.25 19.84 -10.01
C LEU A 422 -31.64 19.54 -11.46
N GLU A 423 -32.19 20.50 -12.19
CA GLU A 423 -32.50 20.36 -13.62
C GLU A 423 -31.23 20.09 -14.45
N GLU A 424 -30.15 20.83 -14.19
CA GLU A 424 -28.86 20.62 -14.86
C GLU A 424 -28.20 19.29 -14.46
N VAL A 425 -28.31 18.89 -13.20
CA VAL A 425 -27.85 17.57 -12.72
C VAL A 425 -28.60 16.44 -13.41
N GLU A 426 -29.93 16.55 -13.56
CA GLU A 426 -30.73 15.51 -14.23
C GLU A 426 -30.45 15.45 -15.74
N ARG A 427 -30.21 16.61 -16.38
CA ARG A 427 -29.75 16.65 -17.78
C ARG A 427 -28.46 15.86 -17.97
N ARG A 428 -27.48 16.03 -17.08
CA ARG A 428 -26.19 15.30 -17.11
C ARG A 428 -26.36 13.82 -16.82
N ARG A 429 -27.21 13.44 -15.87
CA ARG A 429 -27.53 12.03 -15.58
C ARG A 429 -28.16 11.35 -16.79
N THR A 430 -29.09 12.03 -17.46
CA THR A 430 -29.73 11.52 -18.68
C THR A 430 -28.70 11.34 -19.80
N GLN A 431 -27.87 12.35 -20.03
CA GLN A 431 -26.80 12.29 -21.02
C GLN A 431 -25.85 11.10 -20.78
N ARG A 432 -25.37 10.92 -19.54
CA ARG A 432 -24.54 9.77 -19.16
C ARG A 432 -25.25 8.43 -19.38
N ARG A 433 -26.53 8.31 -19.01
CA ARG A 433 -27.30 7.07 -19.22
C ARG A 433 -27.47 6.75 -20.70
N ASP A 434 -27.60 7.76 -21.55
CA ASP A 434 -27.71 7.57 -22.99
C ASP A 434 -26.35 7.20 -23.60
N ASP A 435 -25.27 7.83 -23.16
CA ASP A 435 -23.89 7.45 -23.52
C ASP A 435 -23.57 6.00 -23.10
N ASP A 436 -23.91 5.62 -21.87
CA ASP A 436 -23.74 4.25 -21.35
C ASP A 436 -24.57 3.22 -22.15
N LYS A 437 -25.81 3.58 -22.53
CA LYS A 437 -26.65 2.72 -23.38
C LYS A 437 -26.09 2.59 -24.80
N MET A 438 -25.54 3.67 -25.36
CA MET A 438 -24.91 3.64 -26.68
C MET A 438 -23.64 2.78 -26.66
N ASN A 439 -22.82 2.90 -25.62
CA ASN A 439 -21.65 2.05 -25.40
C ASN A 439 -22.03 0.58 -25.18
N ALA A 440 -23.02 0.29 -24.33
CA ALA A 440 -23.50 -1.07 -24.10
C ALA A 440 -24.16 -1.68 -25.35
N LYS A 441 -24.85 -0.89 -26.19
CA LYS A 441 -25.34 -1.35 -27.50
C LYS A 441 -24.20 -1.62 -28.47
N ALA A 442 -23.16 -0.80 -28.49
CA ALA A 442 -21.98 -1.02 -29.33
C ALA A 442 -21.22 -2.29 -28.92
N GLU A 443 -21.14 -2.58 -27.63
CA GLU A 443 -20.56 -3.83 -27.09
C GLU A 443 -21.47 -5.05 -27.34
N GLY A 444 -22.77 -4.94 -27.10
CA GLY A 444 -23.74 -6.01 -27.34
C GLY A 444 -23.89 -6.38 -28.82
N TYR A 445 -23.80 -5.39 -29.72
CA TYR A 445 -23.80 -5.62 -31.17
C TYR A 445 -22.50 -6.27 -31.66
N ARG A 446 -21.38 -6.05 -30.95
CA ARG A 446 -20.11 -6.76 -31.18
C ARG A 446 -20.17 -8.21 -30.68
N ASP A 447 -20.82 -8.49 -29.56
CA ASP A 447 -20.96 -9.85 -29.01
C ASP A 447 -21.96 -10.71 -29.81
N SER A 448 -23.02 -10.13 -30.37
CA SER A 448 -24.03 -10.87 -31.14
C SER A 448 -23.55 -11.41 -32.50
N ARG A 449 -22.36 -11.02 -32.97
CA ARG A 449 -21.76 -11.51 -34.22
C ARG A 449 -20.76 -12.66 -34.03
N LEU A 450 -20.44 -13.04 -32.79
CA LEU A 450 -19.47 -14.10 -32.51
C LEU A 450 -20.20 -15.46 -32.40
N PRO A 451 -19.89 -16.48 -33.23
CA PRO A 451 -20.44 -17.82 -33.06
C PRO A 451 -20.26 -18.36 -31.63
N LYS A 452 -21.17 -19.21 -31.13
CA LYS A 452 -21.23 -19.66 -29.72
C LYS A 452 -19.91 -20.23 -29.15
N GLY A 453 -18.99 -20.72 -30.01
CA GLY A 453 -17.64 -21.14 -29.62
C GLY A 453 -16.71 -19.98 -29.27
N GLU A 454 -16.85 -18.83 -29.93
CA GLU A 454 -16.04 -17.62 -29.71
C GLU A 454 -16.50 -16.82 -28.48
N MET A 455 -17.78 -16.87 -28.11
CA MET A 455 -18.25 -16.34 -26.81
C MET A 455 -17.63 -17.07 -25.62
N ARG A 456 -17.51 -18.40 -25.70
CA ARG A 456 -16.83 -19.22 -24.66
C ARG A 456 -15.34 -18.91 -24.60
N LEU A 457 -14.68 -18.70 -25.74
CA LEU A 457 -13.28 -18.25 -25.82
C LEU A 457 -13.10 -16.84 -25.25
N ARG A 458 -14.04 -15.92 -25.48
CA ARG A 458 -13.99 -14.54 -24.96
C ARG A 458 -14.23 -14.45 -23.46
N GLN A 459 -15.19 -15.21 -22.91
CA GLN A 459 -15.39 -15.33 -21.46
C GLN A 459 -14.20 -16.03 -20.78
N ARG A 460 -13.62 -17.04 -21.44
CA ARG A 460 -12.40 -17.68 -20.98
C ARG A 460 -11.21 -16.72 -21.08
N GLN A 461 -11.10 -15.90 -22.13
CA GLN A 461 -10.10 -14.84 -22.27
C GLN A 461 -10.26 -13.71 -21.25
N LEU A 462 -11.47 -13.34 -20.83
CA LEU A 462 -11.72 -12.34 -19.78
C LEU A 462 -11.41 -12.89 -18.37
N GLN A 463 -11.68 -14.18 -18.12
CA GLN A 463 -11.22 -14.87 -16.90
C GLN A 463 -9.71 -15.09 -16.89
N ILE A 464 -9.14 -15.38 -18.06
CA ILE A 464 -7.71 -15.53 -18.29
C ILE A 464 -7.02 -14.16 -18.14
N GLN A 465 -7.57 -13.05 -18.66
CA GLN A 465 -7.07 -11.68 -18.47
C GLN A 465 -6.98 -11.28 -17.00
N LYS A 466 -8.02 -11.60 -16.20
CA LYS A 466 -8.00 -11.39 -14.74
C LYS A 466 -7.01 -12.28 -13.99
N SER A 467 -6.46 -13.33 -14.61
CA SER A 467 -5.44 -14.22 -14.02
C SER A 467 -4.04 -14.08 -14.66
N GLU A 468 -3.95 -13.52 -15.87
CA GLU A 468 -2.72 -13.32 -16.66
C GLU A 468 -2.03 -11.99 -16.33
N GLU A 469 -2.77 -10.97 -15.84
CA GLU A 469 -2.18 -9.73 -15.31
C GLU A 469 -1.21 -9.99 -14.13
N ASN A 470 -1.34 -11.11 -13.42
CA ASN A 470 -0.44 -11.49 -12.34
C ASN A 470 0.78 -12.31 -12.78
N HIS A 471 0.85 -12.83 -14.01
CA HIS A 471 1.94 -13.71 -14.42
C HIS A 471 2.97 -13.00 -15.33
N ALA A 472 2.56 -12.06 -16.18
CA ALA A 472 3.48 -11.27 -17.00
C ALA A 472 4.33 -10.28 -16.16
N ILE A 473 3.76 -9.72 -15.09
CA ILE A 473 4.45 -8.83 -14.14
C ILE A 473 5.44 -9.61 -13.26
N ASN A 474 5.13 -10.85 -12.89
CA ASN A 474 6.05 -11.71 -12.12
C ASN A 474 7.22 -12.24 -12.97
N LEU A 475 7.00 -12.47 -14.28
CA LEU A 475 8.04 -12.91 -15.22
C LEU A 475 8.99 -11.78 -15.63
N LEU A 476 8.47 -10.56 -15.85
CA LEU A 476 9.28 -9.35 -16.02
C LEU A 476 10.03 -8.98 -14.73
N ALA A 477 9.43 -9.16 -13.56
CA ALA A 477 10.11 -8.94 -12.28
C ALA A 477 11.30 -9.91 -12.09
N LEU A 478 11.14 -11.20 -12.42
CA LEU A 478 12.22 -12.19 -12.30
C LEU A 478 13.39 -11.95 -13.27
N LEU A 479 13.11 -11.54 -14.51
CA LEU A 479 14.12 -11.26 -15.56
C LEU A 479 14.84 -9.92 -15.35
N VAL A 480 14.19 -8.96 -14.69
CA VAL A 480 14.75 -7.63 -14.38
C VAL A 480 15.52 -7.62 -13.05
N THR A 481 15.12 -8.43 -12.05
CA THR A 481 15.80 -8.42 -10.73
C THR A 481 17.08 -9.27 -10.66
N THR A 482 17.41 -10.05 -11.69
CA THR A 482 18.67 -10.84 -11.71
C THR A 482 19.32 -10.94 -13.11
N PRO A 483 19.91 -9.85 -13.67
CA PRO A 483 20.49 -9.87 -15.02
C PRO A 483 21.73 -10.77 -15.21
N SER A 484 22.36 -11.25 -14.13
CA SER A 484 23.45 -12.23 -14.20
C SER A 484 23.01 -13.65 -14.59
N LEU A 485 21.69 -13.93 -14.62
CA LEU A 485 21.14 -15.25 -14.97
C LEU A 485 21.08 -15.55 -16.48
N ILE A 486 21.47 -14.61 -17.35
CA ILE A 486 21.57 -14.88 -18.79
C ILE A 486 22.97 -14.52 -19.27
N LYS A 487 23.89 -15.46 -19.01
CA LYS A 487 25.11 -15.63 -19.81
C LYS A 487 25.08 -16.93 -20.61
N GLU A 488 24.38 -17.96 -20.13
CA GLU A 488 24.07 -19.21 -20.84
C GLU A 488 22.66 -19.70 -20.43
N GLN A 489 21.92 -20.32 -21.35
CA GLN A 489 20.51 -20.71 -21.15
C GLN A 489 20.35 -21.85 -20.14
N PRO A 490 19.56 -21.71 -19.05
CA PRO A 490 19.29 -22.83 -18.14
C PRO A 490 18.11 -23.71 -18.60
N ARG A 491 18.22 -25.03 -18.38
CA ARG A 491 17.21 -26.04 -18.73
C ARG A 491 16.23 -26.25 -17.57
N ILE A 492 14.93 -26.12 -17.81
CA ILE A 492 13.88 -26.25 -16.76
C ILE A 492 13.63 -27.74 -16.44
N ASP A 493 13.71 -28.16 -15.16
CA ASP A 493 13.49 -29.55 -14.72
C ASP A 493 12.44 -29.70 -13.60
N GLU A 494 12.17 -30.94 -13.17
CA GLU A 494 11.11 -31.27 -12.20
C GLU A 494 11.38 -30.70 -10.80
N ALA A 495 12.64 -30.62 -10.39
CA ALA A 495 13.06 -30.08 -9.09
C ALA A 495 12.86 -28.55 -9.04
N MET A 496 13.11 -27.85 -10.14
CA MET A 496 12.80 -26.42 -10.25
C MET A 496 11.30 -26.10 -10.19
N LEU A 497 10.43 -27.08 -10.45
CA LEU A 497 8.98 -26.90 -10.43
C LEU A 497 8.34 -27.38 -9.12
N GLU A 498 9.11 -27.95 -8.19
CA GLU A 498 8.63 -28.33 -6.87
C GLU A 498 8.28 -27.09 -6.02
N GLY A 499 7.13 -27.11 -5.35
CA GLY A 499 6.62 -25.96 -4.57
C GLY A 499 5.80 -24.93 -5.36
N PHE A 500 5.75 -25.03 -6.69
CA PHE A 500 4.91 -24.17 -7.53
C PHE A 500 3.53 -24.80 -7.80
N SER A 501 2.47 -24.05 -7.50
CA SER A 501 1.07 -24.50 -7.68
C SER A 501 0.59 -24.33 -9.13
N ILE A 502 1.22 -25.05 -10.05
CA ILE A 502 0.91 -25.09 -11.49
C ILE A 502 0.15 -26.38 -11.87
N SER A 503 -0.74 -26.31 -12.86
CA SER A 503 -1.50 -27.49 -13.29
C SER A 503 -0.60 -28.52 -14.00
N SER A 504 -0.93 -29.80 -13.89
CA SER A 504 -0.13 -30.91 -14.44
C SER A 504 0.07 -30.80 -15.95
N SER A 505 -0.89 -30.23 -16.68
CA SER A 505 -0.78 -29.99 -18.13
C SER A 505 0.25 -28.92 -18.49
N VAL A 506 0.39 -27.87 -17.68
CA VAL A 506 1.36 -26.78 -17.88
C VAL A 506 2.75 -27.23 -17.44
N ARG A 507 2.83 -27.98 -16.35
CA ARG A 507 4.07 -28.62 -15.89
C ARG A 507 4.66 -29.53 -16.97
N ASN A 508 3.84 -30.39 -17.59
CA ASN A 508 4.27 -31.29 -18.67
C ASN A 508 4.68 -30.52 -19.94
N MET A 509 3.98 -29.42 -20.27
CA MET A 509 4.33 -28.55 -21.41
C MET A 509 5.71 -27.90 -21.22
N LEU A 510 5.97 -27.28 -20.07
CA LEU A 510 7.25 -26.62 -19.75
C LEU A 510 8.44 -27.60 -19.77
N LEU A 511 8.23 -28.85 -19.33
CA LEU A 511 9.26 -29.90 -19.38
C LEU A 511 9.50 -30.42 -20.81
N SER A 512 8.45 -30.44 -21.65
CA SER A 512 8.52 -30.93 -23.05
C SER A 512 9.06 -29.90 -24.06
N GLU A 513 8.85 -28.60 -23.82
CA GLU A 513 9.18 -27.49 -24.73
C GLU A 513 10.66 -27.08 -24.70
N ASN A 514 11.46 -27.60 -23.76
CA ASN A 514 12.92 -27.41 -23.64
C ASN A 514 13.74 -27.80 -24.89
N THR A 515 13.11 -28.30 -25.95
CA THR A 515 13.78 -28.78 -27.17
C THR A 515 13.48 -27.98 -28.43
N ARG A 516 12.57 -26.98 -28.42
CA ARG A 516 12.28 -26.19 -29.64
C ARG A 516 11.77 -24.78 -29.33
N MET A 517 12.64 -23.78 -29.14
CA MET A 517 12.48 -22.42 -29.71
C MET A 517 13.57 -21.44 -29.21
N PRO A 518 14.32 -20.78 -30.10
CA PRO A 518 14.95 -19.49 -29.81
C PRO A 518 13.97 -18.34 -30.14
N LEU A 519 13.70 -17.46 -29.17
CA LEU A 519 12.93 -16.23 -29.39
C LEU A 519 13.70 -15.31 -30.36
N GLN A 520 13.01 -14.76 -31.38
CA GLN A 520 13.64 -13.91 -32.39
C GLN A 520 13.07 -12.50 -32.41
N GLN A 521 13.83 -11.55 -32.97
CA GLN A 521 13.50 -10.12 -33.07
C GLN A 521 12.15 -9.84 -33.79
N ALA A 522 11.64 -10.80 -34.56
CA ALA A 522 10.34 -10.74 -35.23
C ALA A 522 9.13 -10.88 -34.28
N ASP A 523 9.33 -11.44 -33.09
CA ASP A 523 8.30 -11.57 -32.04
C ASP A 523 7.92 -10.21 -31.42
N PHE A 524 8.71 -9.17 -31.71
CA PHE A 524 8.51 -7.78 -31.29
C PHE A 524 8.01 -6.88 -32.43
N SER A 525 7.07 -7.38 -33.24
CA SER A 525 6.55 -6.60 -34.37
C SER A 525 5.96 -5.24 -33.93
N PRO A 526 6.04 -4.18 -34.77
CA PRO A 526 5.48 -2.85 -34.46
C PRO A 526 3.97 -2.83 -34.17
N GLY A 527 3.24 -3.90 -34.48
CA GLY A 527 1.84 -4.08 -34.12
C GLY A 527 1.65 -4.58 -32.67
N VAL A 528 2.54 -5.44 -32.19
CA VAL A 528 2.59 -5.92 -30.79
C VAL A 528 3.04 -4.79 -29.87
N LEU A 529 4.07 -4.03 -30.26
CA LEU A 529 4.53 -2.86 -29.52
C LEU A 529 3.51 -1.70 -29.52
N ARG A 530 2.71 -1.53 -30.58
CA ARG A 530 1.61 -0.55 -30.59
C ARG A 530 0.45 -0.96 -29.70
N LYS A 531 0.11 -2.26 -29.64
CA LYS A 531 -0.90 -2.78 -28.70
C LYS A 531 -0.42 -2.65 -27.25
N LEU A 532 0.87 -2.89 -26.99
CA LEU A 532 1.51 -2.66 -25.70
C LEU A 532 1.46 -1.17 -25.29
N ALA A 533 1.83 -0.28 -26.21
CA ALA A 533 1.79 1.17 -25.99
C ALA A 533 0.36 1.68 -25.78
N SER A 534 -0.61 1.19 -26.55
CA SER A 534 -2.03 1.49 -26.34
C SER A 534 -2.48 1.01 -24.97
N SER A 535 -2.16 -0.21 -24.57
CA SER A 535 -2.54 -0.77 -23.27
C SER A 535 -1.94 0.02 -22.08
N VAL A 536 -0.73 0.56 -22.23
CA VAL A 536 -0.07 1.43 -21.25
C VAL A 536 -0.71 2.83 -21.22
N ILE A 537 -1.09 3.37 -22.39
CA ILE A 537 -1.80 4.65 -22.51
C ILE A 537 -3.22 4.53 -21.95
N ASP A 538 -3.91 3.43 -22.22
CA ASP A 538 -5.25 3.12 -21.72
C ASP A 538 -5.21 2.94 -20.20
N SER A 539 -4.20 2.26 -19.66
CA SER A 539 -3.96 2.15 -18.19
C SER A 539 -3.60 3.49 -17.53
N ALA A 540 -2.92 4.40 -18.26
CA ALA A 540 -2.63 5.74 -17.78
C ALA A 540 -3.87 6.66 -17.82
N ASN A 541 -4.72 6.52 -18.84
CA ASN A 541 -5.99 7.25 -18.98
C ASN A 541 -7.06 6.78 -17.98
N GLU A 542 -7.02 5.50 -17.60
CA GLU A 542 -7.88 4.91 -16.57
C GLU A 542 -7.37 5.14 -15.13
N GLY A 543 -6.22 5.82 -14.97
CA GLY A 543 -5.68 6.23 -13.66
C GLY A 543 -5.05 5.10 -12.83
N THR A 544 -4.77 3.94 -13.43
CA THR A 544 -4.20 2.77 -12.73
C THR A 544 -2.67 2.79 -12.66
N LEU A 545 -2.02 3.67 -13.43
CA LEU A 545 -0.57 3.90 -13.40
C LEU A 545 -0.26 5.33 -12.90
N THR A 546 0.21 5.48 -11.65
CA THR A 546 0.58 6.80 -11.11
C THR A 546 2.09 7.06 -11.23
N THR A 547 2.45 8.32 -11.48
CA THR A 547 3.85 8.81 -11.58
C THR A 547 4.66 8.47 -10.33
N ALA A 548 4.03 8.45 -9.16
CA ALA A 548 4.66 8.10 -7.88
C ALA A 548 5.00 6.61 -7.77
N THR A 549 4.16 5.72 -8.32
CA THR A 549 4.39 4.26 -8.29
C THR A 549 5.54 3.85 -9.20
N PHE A 550 5.69 4.52 -10.35
CA PHE A 550 6.78 4.30 -11.30
C PHE A 550 8.11 4.83 -10.74
N LEU A 551 8.13 6.08 -10.26
CA LEU A 551 9.32 6.70 -9.68
C LEU A 551 9.78 6.01 -8.39
N SER A 552 8.87 5.58 -7.52
CA SER A 552 9.21 4.80 -6.31
C SER A 552 9.82 3.44 -6.62
N ARG A 553 9.55 2.84 -7.79
CA ARG A 553 10.13 1.56 -8.21
C ARG A 553 11.53 1.75 -8.80
N VAL A 554 11.74 2.86 -9.52
CA VAL A 554 13.05 3.26 -10.05
C VAL A 554 14.01 3.64 -8.92
N ASP A 555 13.55 4.42 -7.93
CA ASP A 555 14.34 4.77 -6.73
C ASP A 555 14.74 3.54 -5.89
N GLN A 556 13.91 2.50 -5.85
CA GLN A 556 14.23 1.24 -5.15
C GLN A 556 15.28 0.40 -5.88
N LEU A 557 15.44 0.60 -7.19
CA LEU A 557 16.47 -0.06 -8.00
C LEU A 557 17.83 0.67 -7.90
N ASP A 558 17.84 1.95 -7.54
CA ASP A 558 19.04 2.78 -7.39
C ASP A 558 19.79 2.54 -6.05
N VAL A 559 19.16 1.87 -5.07
CA VAL A 559 19.73 1.69 -3.71
C VAL A 559 20.62 0.43 -3.59
N GLN A 560 20.82 -0.35 -4.66
CA GLN A 560 21.68 -1.55 -4.64
C GLN A 560 23.01 -1.43 -5.40
N ARG A 561 23.51 -0.22 -5.70
CA ARG A 561 24.86 -0.03 -6.26
C ARG A 561 25.67 1.03 -5.52
N GLU A 562 26.04 0.71 -4.28
CA GLU A 562 27.33 1.14 -3.74
C GLU A 562 28.25 -0.09 -3.71
N TYR A 563 28.96 -0.32 -4.81
CA TYR A 563 30.20 -1.11 -4.81
C TYR A 563 31.31 -0.25 -5.45
N THR A 564 32.11 0.31 -4.55
CA THR A 564 33.58 0.45 -4.59
C THR A 564 34.27 0.87 -5.89
N GLU A 565 34.65 2.16 -5.94
CA GLU A 565 35.71 2.75 -6.81
C GLU A 565 37.12 2.16 -6.61
N THR A 566 37.29 1.04 -5.89
CA THR A 566 38.60 0.53 -5.47
C THR A 566 39.02 -0.78 -6.15
N GLU A 567 38.15 -1.38 -6.97
CA GLU A 567 38.46 -2.63 -7.69
C GLU A 567 38.80 -2.41 -9.18
N LEU A 568 38.58 -1.21 -9.72
CA LEU A 568 38.91 -0.88 -11.13
C LEU A 568 40.34 -0.36 -11.33
N ASP A 569 41.05 0.03 -10.27
CA ASP A 569 42.44 0.52 -10.37
C ASP A 569 43.50 -0.60 -10.32
N ALA A 570 43.12 -1.85 -10.01
CA ALA A 570 44.05 -2.97 -9.86
C ALA A 570 44.22 -3.85 -11.11
N GLN A 571 43.52 -3.56 -12.21
CA GLN A 571 43.65 -4.27 -13.50
C GLN A 571 43.85 -3.31 -14.67
N ARG A 572 44.77 -2.34 -14.51
CA ARG A 572 45.35 -1.63 -15.64
C ARG A 572 46.42 -2.50 -16.29
N ASP A 573 46.00 -3.32 -17.24
CA ASP A 573 46.90 -3.84 -18.26
C ASP A 573 46.57 -3.21 -19.62
N ASP A 574 47.65 -2.89 -20.33
CA ASP A 574 47.82 -1.91 -21.40
C ASP A 574 47.30 -2.38 -22.77
N THR A 575 46.00 -2.64 -22.89
CA THR A 575 45.36 -2.90 -24.19
C THR A 575 44.03 -2.16 -24.31
N GLY A 576 44.05 -0.98 -24.93
CA GLY A 576 42.84 -0.22 -25.27
C GLY A 576 41.92 -1.01 -26.19
N THR A 577 40.67 -1.19 -25.77
CA THR A 577 39.59 -1.84 -26.52
C THR A 577 38.38 -0.90 -26.63
N GLU A 578 37.50 -1.15 -27.61
CA GLU A 578 36.31 -0.35 -27.99
C GLU A 578 35.33 -0.02 -26.84
N GLU A 579 35.46 -0.62 -25.66
CA GLU A 579 34.64 -0.32 -24.48
C GLU A 579 35.08 0.97 -23.75
N ASP A 580 36.36 1.36 -23.83
CA ASP A 580 36.88 2.58 -23.20
C ASP A 580 36.43 3.86 -23.93
N ASP A 581 36.30 3.78 -25.26
CA ASP A 581 35.82 4.89 -26.10
C ASP A 581 34.32 5.20 -25.88
N ILE A 582 33.51 4.19 -25.60
CA ILE A 582 32.07 4.35 -25.33
C ILE A 582 31.84 4.97 -23.94
N ALA A 583 32.68 4.64 -22.96
CA ALA A 583 32.61 5.22 -21.62
C ALA A 583 32.99 6.71 -21.60
N GLU A 584 34.02 7.10 -22.36
CA GLU A 584 34.40 8.51 -22.53
C GLU A 584 33.33 9.34 -23.26
N ASP A 585 32.70 8.77 -24.29
CA ASP A 585 31.62 9.42 -25.05
C ASP A 585 30.34 9.62 -24.21
N ILE A 586 30.01 8.65 -23.33
CA ILE A 586 28.88 8.75 -22.40
C ILE A 586 29.13 9.84 -21.35
N GLU A 587 30.35 9.94 -20.80
CA GLU A 587 30.70 10.96 -19.81
C GLU A 587 30.82 12.36 -20.44
N LEU A 588 31.22 12.46 -21.71
CA LEU A 588 31.19 13.72 -22.47
C LEU A 588 29.75 14.19 -22.72
N LEU A 589 28.85 13.29 -23.12
CA LEU A 589 27.42 13.58 -23.31
C LEU A 589 26.74 14.01 -21.99
N ARG A 590 27.08 13.36 -20.88
CA ARG A 590 26.61 13.71 -19.53
C ARG A 590 27.08 15.10 -19.10
N ARG A 591 28.35 15.45 -19.35
CA ARG A 591 28.89 16.79 -19.02
C ARG A 591 28.29 17.90 -19.88
N MET A 592 28.08 17.67 -21.18
CA MET A 592 27.40 18.61 -22.08
C MET A 592 25.93 18.80 -21.69
N PHE A 593 25.25 17.73 -21.29
CA PHE A 593 23.87 17.73 -20.78
C PHE A 593 23.73 18.57 -19.50
N LEU A 594 24.62 18.37 -18.52
CA LEU A 594 24.63 19.13 -17.27
C LEU A 594 24.98 20.61 -17.48
N ARG A 595 25.83 20.93 -18.47
CA ARG A 595 26.17 22.32 -18.83
C ARG A 595 25.01 23.04 -19.51
N ALA A 596 24.26 22.36 -20.38
CA ALA A 596 23.05 22.89 -21.01
C ALA A 596 21.94 23.15 -19.97
N ILE A 597 21.75 22.25 -19.00
CA ILE A 597 20.80 22.40 -17.89
C ILE A 597 21.14 23.65 -17.06
N ARG A 598 22.41 23.83 -16.67
CA ARG A 598 22.85 25.00 -15.87
C ARG A 598 22.75 26.34 -16.61
N THR A 599 22.79 26.32 -17.94
CA THR A 599 22.68 27.52 -18.78
C THR A 599 21.21 27.93 -18.96
N PHE A 600 20.27 26.98 -18.95
CA PHE A 600 18.83 27.23 -19.12
C PHE A 600 18.14 27.73 -17.84
N ASP A 601 18.65 27.37 -16.67
CA ASP A 601 18.06 27.72 -15.36
C ASP A 601 18.18 29.23 -15.02
N LYS A 602 19.03 29.98 -15.74
CA LYS A 602 19.35 31.39 -15.41
C LYS A 602 18.69 32.45 -16.29
N MET A 603 17.86 32.12 -17.29
CA MET A 603 17.31 33.14 -18.22
C MET A 603 15.77 33.25 -18.20
N ARG A 604 15.26 34.40 -17.73
CA ARG A 604 13.87 34.84 -17.91
C ARG A 604 13.62 35.30 -19.35
N MET A 605 13.12 34.41 -20.21
CA MET A 605 12.73 34.74 -21.60
C MET A 605 11.43 34.02 -22.01
N ASN A 606 10.67 34.61 -22.96
CA ASN A 606 9.41 34.06 -23.45
C ASN A 606 9.60 32.84 -24.40
N THR A 607 8.52 32.08 -24.53
CA THR A 607 8.44 30.76 -25.21
C THR A 607 8.88 30.78 -26.67
N GLU A 608 8.62 31.87 -27.39
CA GLU A 608 8.89 31.95 -28.83
C GLU A 608 10.35 32.29 -29.14
N LYS A 609 10.98 33.13 -28.30
CA LYS A 609 12.43 33.35 -28.34
C LYS A 609 13.20 32.09 -27.94
N LYS A 610 12.71 31.32 -26.96
CA LYS A 610 13.27 30.01 -26.60
C LYS A 610 13.23 29.05 -27.79
N ARG A 611 12.10 28.98 -28.50
CA ARG A 611 11.93 28.10 -29.67
C ARG A 611 12.86 28.45 -30.85
N ARG A 612 13.12 29.74 -31.09
CA ARG A 612 14.04 30.20 -32.15
C ARG A 612 15.51 29.97 -31.78
N LEU A 613 15.90 30.25 -30.54
CA LEU A 613 17.25 29.97 -30.04
C LEU A 613 17.52 28.46 -30.06
N TYR A 614 16.54 27.65 -29.66
CA TYR A 614 16.58 26.18 -29.71
C TYR A 614 16.76 25.65 -31.12
N LYS A 615 16.02 26.17 -32.11
CA LYS A 615 16.21 25.78 -33.52
C LYS A 615 17.58 26.20 -34.07
N ARG A 616 18.12 27.34 -33.63
CA ARG A 616 19.44 27.82 -34.06
C ARG A 616 20.56 26.93 -33.52
N GLU A 617 20.55 26.65 -32.22
CA GLU A 617 21.51 25.75 -31.57
C GLU A 617 21.45 24.33 -32.12
N LEU A 618 20.25 23.80 -32.38
CA LEU A 618 20.06 22.49 -33.02
C LEU A 618 20.69 22.41 -34.42
N MET A 619 20.66 23.52 -35.17
CA MET A 619 21.25 23.62 -36.51
C MET A 619 22.77 23.78 -36.44
N THR A 620 23.29 24.58 -35.49
CA THR A 620 24.73 24.76 -35.26
C THR A 620 25.39 23.45 -34.78
N MET A 621 24.75 22.73 -33.85
CA MET A 621 25.24 21.42 -33.36
C MET A 621 25.18 20.33 -34.43
N ARG A 622 24.25 20.40 -35.38
CA ARG A 622 24.21 19.50 -36.54
C ARG A 622 25.33 19.78 -37.55
N ALA A 623 25.74 21.05 -37.68
CA ALA A 623 26.81 21.48 -38.58
C ALA A 623 28.21 21.14 -38.01
N GLU A 624 28.48 21.47 -36.75
CA GLU A 624 29.77 21.21 -36.08
C GLU A 624 30.10 19.70 -35.98
N ARG A 625 29.07 18.85 -35.85
CA ARG A 625 29.24 17.38 -35.79
C ARG A 625 29.46 16.73 -37.16
N TRP A 626 29.15 17.42 -38.25
CA TRP A 626 29.43 16.95 -39.60
C TRP A 626 30.90 17.17 -39.96
N GLU A 627 31.46 18.34 -39.62
CA GLU A 627 32.87 18.68 -39.89
C GLU A 627 33.85 17.85 -39.04
N ASN A 628 33.56 17.63 -37.75
CA ASN A 628 34.44 16.83 -36.88
C ASN A 628 34.43 15.33 -37.18
N ASN A 629 33.27 14.74 -37.53
CA ASN A 629 33.21 13.33 -37.91
C ASN A 629 33.85 13.05 -39.28
N ALA A 630 33.78 14.02 -40.21
CA ALA A 630 34.42 13.87 -41.52
C ALA A 630 35.95 13.95 -41.44
N SER A 631 36.50 14.78 -40.55
CA SER A 631 37.95 14.87 -40.30
C SER A 631 38.52 13.61 -39.64
N ILE A 632 37.84 13.07 -38.62
CA ILE A 632 38.31 11.88 -37.88
C ILE A 632 38.27 10.61 -38.75
N LEU A 633 37.31 10.52 -39.66
CA LEU A 633 37.17 9.37 -40.56
C LEU A 633 38.17 9.41 -41.74
N ASN A 634 38.59 10.61 -42.18
CA ASN A 634 39.61 10.77 -43.22
C ASN A 634 41.04 10.54 -42.71
N ASP A 635 41.37 10.97 -41.47
CA ASP A 635 42.71 10.77 -40.89
C ASP A 635 43.03 9.29 -40.57
N ARG A 636 42.01 8.42 -40.50
CA ARG A 636 42.15 6.98 -40.20
C ARG A 636 42.09 6.06 -41.44
N GLY A 637 42.14 6.62 -42.66
CA GLY A 637 42.34 5.84 -43.88
C GLY A 637 41.15 4.97 -44.33
N TYR A 638 39.94 5.26 -43.86
CA TYR A 638 38.74 4.58 -44.35
C TYR A 638 38.32 5.17 -45.71
N GLU A 639 38.81 4.60 -46.80
CA GLU A 639 38.20 4.80 -48.11
C GLU A 639 36.74 4.33 -48.07
N MET A 640 35.86 5.24 -48.49
CA MET A 640 34.42 5.04 -48.55
C MET A 640 34.07 3.93 -49.57
N GLU A 641 33.38 2.87 -49.12
CA GLU A 641 32.25 2.36 -49.89
C GLU A 641 31.28 1.44 -49.12
N ILE A 642 29.98 1.69 -49.37
CA ILE A 642 28.80 0.82 -49.23
C ILE A 642 28.01 0.85 -47.89
N SER A 643 27.33 1.99 -47.73
CA SER A 643 25.89 2.23 -47.45
C SER A 643 25.05 1.47 -46.40
N GLY A 644 25.47 0.38 -45.77
CA GLY A 644 24.60 -0.37 -44.83
C GLY A 644 24.61 0.16 -43.38
N GLN A 645 25.77 0.48 -42.85
CA GLN A 645 25.92 0.89 -41.44
C GLN A 645 25.54 2.36 -41.19
N LYS A 646 25.57 3.20 -42.24
CA LYS A 646 25.11 4.61 -42.20
C LYS A 646 23.61 4.73 -41.92
N GLU A 647 22.80 3.78 -42.40
CA GLU A 647 21.35 3.83 -42.26
C GLU A 647 20.87 3.32 -40.89
N ASN A 648 21.56 2.32 -40.34
CA ASN A 648 21.29 1.80 -38.99
C ASN A 648 21.75 2.77 -37.90
N ALA A 649 22.95 3.36 -38.02
CA ALA A 649 23.39 4.40 -37.09
C ALA A 649 22.47 5.63 -37.16
N ASN A 650 22.12 6.12 -38.38
CA ASN A 650 21.17 7.22 -38.52
C ASN A 650 19.77 6.90 -37.98
N ARG A 651 19.28 5.65 -38.11
CA ARG A 651 17.99 5.22 -37.52
C ARG A 651 18.07 5.19 -36.01
N VAL A 652 19.14 4.64 -35.42
CA VAL A 652 19.31 4.53 -33.97
C VAL A 652 19.45 5.91 -33.34
N TYR A 653 20.28 6.79 -33.90
CA TYR A 653 20.44 8.16 -33.40
C TYR A 653 19.22 9.05 -33.66
N SER A 654 18.49 8.86 -34.78
CA SER A 654 17.21 9.54 -34.99
C SER A 654 16.13 9.04 -34.05
N LYS A 655 16.08 7.73 -33.74
CA LYS A 655 15.12 7.16 -32.76
C LYS A 655 15.42 7.63 -31.34
N ALA A 656 16.69 7.68 -30.96
CA ALA A 656 17.12 8.21 -29.68
C ALA A 656 16.77 9.71 -29.56
N ALA A 657 16.98 10.49 -30.62
CA ALA A 657 16.58 11.90 -30.65
C ALA A 657 15.05 12.07 -30.61
N GLU A 658 14.27 11.22 -31.28
CA GLU A 658 12.80 11.19 -31.20
C GLU A 658 12.31 10.85 -29.79
N LEU A 659 12.93 9.88 -29.12
CA LEU A 659 12.58 9.44 -27.76
C LEU A 659 12.97 10.49 -26.70
N ILE A 660 14.12 11.14 -26.87
CA ILE A 660 14.56 12.24 -25.99
C ILE A 660 13.67 13.46 -26.19
N MET A 661 13.30 13.78 -27.43
CA MET A 661 12.36 14.86 -27.74
C MET A 661 10.95 14.54 -27.24
N ALA A 662 10.49 13.28 -27.30
CA ALA A 662 9.24 12.82 -26.71
C ALA A 662 9.26 12.90 -25.16
N ALA A 663 10.39 12.55 -24.53
CA ALA A 663 10.59 12.70 -23.10
C ALA A 663 10.61 14.18 -22.67
N GLN A 664 11.18 15.08 -23.48
CA GLN A 664 11.14 16.53 -23.24
C GLN A 664 9.77 17.16 -23.51
N ILE A 665 9.04 16.69 -24.53
CA ILE A 665 7.65 17.09 -24.77
C ILE A 665 6.77 16.64 -23.60
N MET A 666 6.90 15.38 -23.16
CA MET A 666 6.21 14.87 -21.97
C MET A 666 6.60 15.65 -20.72
N ARG A 667 7.88 15.96 -20.51
CA ARG A 667 8.33 16.77 -19.36
C ARG A 667 7.81 18.21 -19.42
N THR A 668 7.65 18.79 -20.61
CA THR A 668 7.13 20.16 -20.80
C THR A 668 5.61 20.20 -20.60
N ILE A 669 4.87 19.21 -21.11
CA ILE A 669 3.43 19.02 -20.86
C ILE A 669 3.17 18.80 -19.36
N LEU A 670 4.06 18.07 -18.69
CA LEU A 670 3.97 17.79 -17.26
C LEU A 670 4.46 18.93 -16.34
N GLN A 671 5.05 20.01 -16.88
CA GLN A 671 5.58 21.13 -16.09
C GLN A 671 5.07 22.54 -16.49
N GLY A 672 4.05 22.68 -17.34
CA GLY A 672 3.41 23.98 -17.57
C GLY A 672 2.09 23.93 -18.36
N GLU A 673 1.01 24.29 -17.66
CA GLU A 673 -0.38 24.63 -18.06
C GLU A 673 -0.92 24.26 -19.46
N GLN A 674 -2.05 23.51 -19.38
CA GLN A 674 -2.95 22.93 -20.39
C GLN A 674 -2.45 21.72 -21.17
#